data_AF-A0A1I5DSV8-F1
#
_entry.id   AF-A0A1I5DSV8-F1
#
_cell.length_a   1.000
_cell.length_b   1.000
_cell.length_c   1.000
_cell.angle_alpha   90.00
_cell.angle_beta   90.00
_cell.angle_gamma   90.00
#
_symmetry.space_group_name_H-M   'P 1'
#
loop_
_entity.id
_entity.type
_entity.pdbx_description
1 polymer ?
#
loop_
_entity_poly.entity_id
_entity_poly.type
_entity_poly.pdbx_seq_one_letter_code
_entity_poly.pdbx_strand_id
1 'polypeptide(L)'
;MFLKSFRWAAVVALPVAATLGGAPASAQDDSLLTVPPAAGNLSGINQFCIDMFSSGQQPRVPFESRRDNAVRDENGVELVAPTITELTTASGVAVFPENPDYPNGDSYSTNPSNLIPTVYENIKSCRGNEIINTLPSTPDNPYNLHDDPVVTEIDKTSPTDDLDFIMDRIHVLSKPRKVCRNFRGRQHCYRYPRRVSQGDLRRLARHAVNIIEGNELQGRYADRAYEGFPLLHYLGGLKEKAVDPVTRSVTVNQIWYDTHIESDTAYIDPIAVDDDDEWYIKYNVKILNRGHEDFAPYMMVYDDPLELDLSDVGGPDLTQAGLAVPRIPNVGLDQTFFPMEEGLMYTLNMKMPPARFWNLTYHWGWRIHPPRVQVVENVRAVLATPNGPMPRNFAEIAVFGENPRESEASKLAAIEMIGDTAPAKRMWRMFRELGNMTTNRRPGRYFRGLNGSAVQAQLAQIREAFYDWSNRTQLPTGYEMGEGYDMTVLFLNNTIYGQLRDHDGIAQVSMSGRDVWDKRGDEVKIQLLNGDYFRHAYVLVDFGGLRGWENTFHNTLPVGGAGPLFTFGRNAFWIHVAGRGAIPIPNAVRPEQVTPTPLTSAMDQLVGFKKGNHHWTDALYSAMGGTPDTMSDYVNTDGVGEHSLNVIFSYEPSRRLRMYQFDALHHDTAVWSVH
;
A
#
# COMPACT_ATOMS: atom_id res chain seq x y z
N MET A 1 34.02 28.95 47.88
CA MET A 1 33.55 28.09 49.00
C MET A 1 32.99 26.81 48.37
N PHE A 2 33.64 25.67 48.66
CA PHE A 2 33.26 24.25 48.43
C PHE A 2 32.65 23.88 47.06
N LEU A 3 33.27 23.18 46.10
CA LEU A 3 34.21 22.03 46.04
C LEU A 3 33.75 20.72 46.72
N LYS A 4 33.53 19.71 45.84
CA LYS A 4 33.65 18.24 46.00
C LYS A 4 32.51 17.56 46.78
N SER A 5 31.81 16.56 46.24
CA SER A 5 32.28 15.22 45.84
C SER A 5 31.07 14.45 45.25
N PHE A 6 31.13 13.60 44.23
CA PHE A 6 32.00 12.46 43.97
C PHE A 6 32.15 12.23 42.45
N ARG A 7 33.35 11.82 42.02
CA ARG A 7 33.60 11.18 40.71
C ARG A 7 33.98 9.71 40.96
N TRP A 8 33.76 8.93 39.89
CA TRP A 8 34.35 7.63 39.52
C TRP A 8 33.68 6.35 40.02
N ALA A 9 32.91 5.73 39.11
CA ALA A 9 33.25 4.42 38.55
C ALA A 9 32.79 4.39 37.08
N ALA A 10 33.72 4.04 36.17
CA ALA A 10 33.42 3.68 34.79
C ALA A 10 32.83 2.26 34.77
N VAL A 11 31.90 2.01 33.85
CA VAL A 11 31.68 0.77 33.07
C VAL A 11 30.25 0.81 32.49
N VAL A 12 30.19 1.01 31.15
CA VAL A 12 29.13 0.66 30.18
C VAL A 12 27.70 1.19 30.44
N ALA A 13 27.35 2.30 29.79
CA ALA A 13 25.98 2.72 29.59
C ALA A 13 25.80 3.18 28.12
N LEU A 14 24.92 2.46 27.40
CA LEU A 14 24.48 2.60 25.99
C LEU A 14 25.52 2.22 24.92
N PRO A 15 25.15 1.62 23.76
CA PRO A 15 23.82 1.56 23.13
C PRO A 15 23.39 0.17 22.61
N VAL A 16 22.11 -0.22 22.69
CA VAL A 16 21.57 -1.33 21.87
C VAL A 16 20.15 -0.95 21.43
N ALA A 17 20.09 -0.34 20.25
CA ALA A 17 18.87 -0.03 19.53
C ALA A 17 18.44 -1.27 18.74
N ALA A 18 17.26 -1.81 19.01
CA ALA A 18 16.36 -2.23 17.95
C ALA A 18 14.95 -2.44 18.47
N THR A 19 14.03 -2.34 17.55
CA THR A 19 12.66 -2.87 17.57
C THR A 19 12.64 -4.39 17.35
N LEU A 20 13.70 -5.02 17.84
CA LEU A 20 14.02 -6.39 18.26
C LEU A 20 15.46 -6.28 18.81
N GLY A 21 15.64 -5.52 19.91
CA GLY A 21 16.89 -4.92 20.44
C GLY A 21 18.25 -5.33 19.84
N GLY A 22 18.81 -4.52 18.94
CA GLY A 22 20.17 -4.48 18.37
C GLY A 22 20.90 -5.78 18.08
N ALA A 23 20.19 -6.84 17.71
CA ALA A 23 20.74 -7.97 16.96
C ALA A 23 19.78 -8.26 15.78
N PRO A 24 20.29 -8.72 14.61
CA PRO A 24 19.42 -9.13 13.51
C PRO A 24 18.37 -10.09 14.05
N ALA A 25 17.10 -9.82 13.79
CA ALA A 25 16.03 -10.69 14.21
C ALA A 25 16.10 -11.99 13.41
N SER A 26 16.80 -12.99 13.93
CA SER A 26 16.80 -14.39 13.45
C SER A 26 17.15 -14.65 11.98
N ALA A 27 17.53 -13.63 11.20
CA ALA A 27 18.06 -13.81 9.86
C ALA A 27 19.48 -14.39 9.94
N GLN A 28 19.72 -15.49 9.22
CA GLN A 28 21.08 -15.99 9.03
C GLN A 28 21.83 -15.03 8.10
N ASP A 29 22.89 -14.42 8.63
CA ASP A 29 23.83 -13.61 7.88
C ASP A 29 24.72 -14.54 7.03
N ASP A 30 24.72 -14.30 5.73
CA ASP A 30 25.73 -14.83 4.83
C ASP A 30 25.89 -13.81 3.71
N SER A 31 26.43 -12.63 4.05
CA SER A 31 26.89 -11.67 3.05
C SER A 31 27.74 -12.40 1.99
N LEU A 32 27.85 -11.87 0.76
CA LEU A 32 28.70 -12.49 -0.29
C LEU A 32 30.18 -12.61 0.13
N LEU A 33 30.53 -12.12 1.32
CA LEU A 33 31.72 -12.44 2.10
C LEU A 33 31.32 -12.96 3.51
N THR A 34 31.98 -14.03 3.97
CA THR A 34 31.65 -14.76 5.21
C THR A 34 31.45 -13.86 6.45
N VAL A 35 30.22 -13.82 6.99
CA VAL A 35 29.88 -13.28 8.31
C VAL A 35 29.05 -14.35 9.07
N PRO A 36 29.20 -14.54 10.39
CA PRO A 36 28.56 -15.64 11.11
C PRO A 36 27.07 -15.36 11.41
N PRO A 37 26.22 -16.40 11.49
CA PRO A 37 24.78 -16.27 11.70
C PRO A 37 24.43 -15.69 13.08
N ALA A 38 23.43 -14.79 13.13
CA ALA A 38 22.90 -14.22 14.36
C ALA A 38 22.06 -15.23 15.17
N ALA A 39 22.16 -15.15 16.50
CA ALA A 39 21.50 -16.04 17.45
C ALA A 39 20.07 -15.58 17.79
N GLY A 40 19.10 -16.50 17.76
CA GLY A 40 17.74 -16.28 18.28
C GLY A 40 16.68 -17.10 17.56
N ASN A 41 16.47 -18.35 17.96
CA ASN A 41 15.57 -19.27 17.26
C ASN A 41 14.10 -19.09 17.72
N LEU A 42 13.29 -18.35 16.95
CA LEU A 42 11.84 -18.18 17.20
C LEU A 42 11.07 -19.51 17.26
N SER A 43 11.59 -20.59 16.66
CA SER A 43 10.94 -21.91 16.72
C SER A 43 10.92 -22.49 18.14
N GLY A 44 11.90 -22.15 19.00
CA GLY A 44 11.96 -22.63 20.39
C GLY A 44 10.85 -22.03 21.27
N ILE A 45 10.47 -20.78 21.02
CA ILE A 45 9.36 -20.12 21.73
C ILE A 45 8.03 -20.80 21.41
N ASN A 46 7.84 -21.17 20.14
CA ASN A 46 6.56 -21.75 19.73
C ASN A 46 6.30 -23.11 20.37
N GLN A 47 7.28 -24.02 20.29
CA GLN A 47 7.15 -25.32 20.94
C GLN A 47 6.90 -25.17 22.44
N PHE A 48 7.54 -24.18 23.08
CA PHE A 48 7.27 -23.82 24.46
C PHE A 48 5.81 -23.37 24.68
N CYS A 49 5.28 -22.45 23.86
CA CYS A 49 3.89 -21.99 23.97
C CYS A 49 2.88 -23.15 23.79
N ILE A 50 3.15 -24.08 22.87
CA ILE A 50 2.29 -25.24 22.62
C ILE A 50 2.36 -26.21 23.80
N ASP A 51 3.56 -26.61 24.22
CA ASP A 51 3.76 -27.64 25.24
C ASP A 51 3.31 -27.17 26.62
N MET A 52 3.57 -25.90 26.97
CA MET A 52 3.26 -25.36 28.28
C MET A 52 1.78 -24.93 28.39
N PHE A 53 1.23 -24.31 27.35
CA PHE A 53 -0.09 -23.66 27.46
C PHE A 53 -1.17 -24.28 26.58
N SER A 54 -0.83 -25.27 25.74
CA SER A 54 -1.76 -25.81 24.73
C SER A 54 -2.36 -24.68 23.86
N SER A 55 -1.53 -23.69 23.53
CA SER A 55 -1.95 -22.50 22.77
C SER A 55 -2.47 -22.82 21.36
N GLY A 56 -2.14 -24.00 20.82
CA GLY A 56 -2.60 -24.40 19.48
C GLY A 56 -1.99 -23.58 18.34
N GLN A 57 -0.92 -22.81 18.61
CA GLN A 57 -0.23 -22.03 17.59
C GLN A 57 0.50 -22.94 16.59
N GLN A 58 0.52 -22.56 15.31
CA GLN A 58 1.29 -23.25 14.28
C GLN A 58 2.79 -22.96 14.44
N PRO A 59 3.68 -23.96 14.27
CA PRO A 59 5.14 -23.81 14.40
C PRO A 59 5.68 -22.53 13.73
N ARG A 60 6.62 -21.86 14.41
CA ARG A 60 7.25 -20.63 13.93
C ARG A 60 8.49 -21.03 13.17
N VAL A 61 8.66 -20.41 12.00
CA VAL A 61 9.86 -20.53 11.19
C VAL A 61 10.71 -19.26 11.35
N PRO A 62 11.97 -19.23 10.90
CA PRO A 62 12.71 -17.99 10.76
C PRO A 62 11.99 -17.00 9.82
N PHE A 63 12.35 -15.71 9.83
CA PHE A 63 11.75 -14.74 8.90
C PHE A 63 12.26 -14.92 7.46
N GLU A 64 13.56 -14.74 7.25
CA GLU A 64 14.25 -14.93 5.97
C GLU A 64 15.73 -15.24 6.15
N SER A 65 16.38 -15.78 5.12
CA SER A 65 17.80 -15.51 4.90
C SER A 65 17.92 -14.45 3.81
N ARG A 66 18.83 -13.49 4.02
CA ARG A 66 19.01 -12.34 3.12
C ARG A 66 20.48 -12.16 2.79
N ARG A 67 20.79 -12.06 1.50
CA ARG A 67 22.11 -11.68 0.99
C ARG A 67 21.97 -10.40 0.18
N ASP A 68 23.01 -9.58 0.19
CA ASP A 68 23.01 -8.31 -0.53
C ASP A 68 24.40 -7.99 -1.08
N ASN A 69 24.45 -7.02 -1.98
CA ASN A 69 25.69 -6.55 -2.60
C ASN A 69 26.28 -5.29 -1.94
N ALA A 70 25.89 -4.98 -0.69
CA ALA A 70 26.42 -3.79 -0.02
C ALA A 70 27.93 -3.94 0.24
N VAL A 71 28.66 -2.83 0.14
CA VAL A 71 30.08 -2.77 0.49
C VAL A 71 30.19 -2.38 1.95
N ARG A 72 30.85 -3.20 2.77
CA ARG A 72 31.03 -2.96 4.21
C ARG A 72 32.51 -2.85 4.57
N ASP A 73 32.83 -2.08 5.59
CA ASP A 73 34.19 -1.98 6.15
C ASP A 73 34.54 -3.19 7.03
N GLU A 74 35.75 -3.19 7.60
CA GLU A 74 36.24 -4.27 8.47
C GLU A 74 35.43 -4.44 9.78
N ASN A 75 34.64 -3.44 10.16
CA ASN A 75 33.76 -3.45 11.32
C ASN A 75 32.31 -3.80 10.95
N GLY A 76 32.04 -4.14 9.68
CA GLY A 76 30.69 -4.41 9.18
C GLY A 76 29.84 -3.16 8.95
N VAL A 77 30.43 -1.96 9.01
CA VAL A 77 29.73 -0.70 8.72
C VAL A 77 29.57 -0.57 7.21
N GLU A 78 28.35 -0.32 6.76
CA GLU A 78 28.05 -0.16 5.34
C GLU A 78 28.62 1.15 4.78
N LEU A 79 29.42 1.03 3.72
CA LEU A 79 30.07 2.11 2.98
C LEU A 79 29.34 2.44 1.68
N VAL A 80 28.74 1.42 1.06
CA VAL A 80 27.89 1.55 -0.13
C VAL A 80 26.70 0.64 0.08
N ALA A 81 25.52 1.21 0.01
CA ALA A 81 24.30 0.49 0.28
C ALA A 81 23.88 -0.44 -0.86
N PRO A 82 23.11 -1.49 -0.55
CA PRO A 82 22.79 -2.52 -1.51
C PRO A 82 21.86 -1.99 -2.59
N THR A 83 22.08 -2.45 -3.81
CA THR A 83 21.18 -2.27 -4.95
C THR A 83 20.54 -3.59 -5.40
N ILE A 84 21.04 -4.71 -4.87
CA ILE A 84 20.55 -6.05 -5.14
C ILE A 84 20.40 -6.77 -3.81
N THR A 85 19.25 -7.41 -3.62
CA THR A 85 18.97 -8.29 -2.49
C THR A 85 18.51 -9.64 -2.98
N GLU A 86 19.09 -10.71 -2.43
CA GLU A 86 18.61 -12.08 -2.56
C GLU A 86 17.94 -12.48 -1.25
N LEU A 87 16.73 -13.01 -1.34
CA LEU A 87 15.86 -13.36 -0.23
C LEU A 87 15.45 -14.82 -0.37
N THR A 88 15.74 -15.65 0.62
CA THR A 88 15.05 -16.95 0.76
C THR A 88 14.04 -16.83 1.88
N THR A 89 12.76 -17.06 1.55
CA THR A 89 11.70 -16.99 2.55
C THR A 89 11.94 -18.00 3.67
N ALA A 90 11.63 -17.63 4.91
CA ALA A 90 11.77 -18.49 6.09
C ALA A 90 13.13 -19.20 6.24
N SER A 91 14.20 -18.61 5.69
CA SER A 91 15.54 -19.20 5.64
C SER A 91 15.55 -20.63 5.06
N GLY A 92 14.66 -20.92 4.09
CA GLY A 92 14.55 -22.24 3.49
C GLY A 92 13.73 -23.26 4.30
N VAL A 93 13.17 -22.87 5.44
CA VAL A 93 12.32 -23.74 6.27
C VAL A 93 10.86 -23.65 5.83
N ALA A 94 10.17 -24.79 5.85
CA ALA A 94 8.72 -24.89 5.69
C ALA A 94 8.12 -25.67 6.86
N VAL A 95 6.92 -25.30 7.32
CA VAL A 95 6.22 -26.05 8.38
C VAL A 95 5.65 -27.36 7.84
N PHE A 96 5.21 -27.38 6.59
CA PHE A 96 4.60 -28.54 5.97
C PHE A 96 5.61 -29.36 5.17
N PRO A 97 5.58 -30.71 5.30
CA PRO A 97 6.41 -31.58 4.49
C PRO A 97 6.02 -31.47 3.01
N GLU A 98 6.99 -31.71 2.13
CA GLU A 98 6.69 -31.86 0.71
C GLU A 98 5.74 -33.05 0.51
N ASN A 99 4.75 -32.88 -0.37
CA ASN A 99 3.86 -33.96 -0.71
C ASN A 99 4.65 -35.04 -1.47
N PRO A 100 4.71 -36.31 -1.04
CA PRO A 100 5.51 -37.32 -1.72
C PRO A 100 5.01 -37.64 -3.15
N ASP A 101 3.73 -37.44 -3.43
CA ASP A 101 3.15 -37.58 -4.78
C ASP A 101 3.42 -36.35 -5.65
N TYR A 102 3.73 -35.22 -5.01
CA TYR A 102 4.07 -33.94 -5.63
C TYR A 102 5.27 -33.34 -4.89
N PRO A 103 6.50 -33.86 -5.07
CA PRO A 103 7.66 -33.52 -4.23
C PRO A 103 8.09 -32.06 -4.34
N ASN A 104 7.57 -31.31 -5.32
CA ASN A 104 7.76 -29.85 -5.42
C ASN A 104 6.51 -29.06 -4.95
N GLY A 105 5.60 -29.79 -4.30
CA GLY A 105 4.23 -29.50 -3.91
C GLY A 105 3.22 -29.32 -5.05
N ASP A 106 1.94 -29.38 -4.66
CA ASP A 106 0.80 -29.17 -5.55
C ASP A 106 -0.36 -28.52 -4.77
N SER A 107 -0.35 -27.18 -4.73
CA SER A 107 -1.46 -26.39 -4.20
C SER A 107 -2.72 -26.42 -5.10
N TYR A 108 -2.65 -27.08 -6.25
CA TYR A 108 -3.77 -27.30 -7.18
C TYR A 108 -4.46 -28.65 -7.02
N SER A 109 -3.87 -29.59 -6.27
CA SER A 109 -4.49 -30.88 -5.97
C SER A 109 -5.73 -30.71 -5.07
N THR A 110 -6.57 -31.74 -4.99
CA THR A 110 -7.71 -31.76 -4.06
C THR A 110 -7.28 -31.81 -2.59
N ASN A 111 -5.99 -32.08 -2.31
CA ASN A 111 -5.43 -32.20 -0.97
C ASN A 111 -4.10 -31.41 -0.88
N PRO A 112 -4.15 -30.07 -0.82
CA PRO A 112 -2.94 -29.26 -0.61
C PRO A 112 -2.21 -29.68 0.66
N SER A 113 -0.87 -29.61 0.65
CA SER A 113 0.00 -30.02 1.76
C SER A 113 -0.10 -29.12 3.01
N ASN A 114 -0.65 -27.92 2.87
CA ASN A 114 -0.67 -26.86 3.87
C ASN A 114 -2.08 -26.45 4.35
N LEU A 115 -3.05 -27.36 4.31
CA LEU A 115 -4.34 -27.18 4.98
C LEU A 115 -4.31 -27.63 6.44
N ILE A 116 -4.88 -26.83 7.34
CA ILE A 116 -5.10 -27.19 8.75
C ILE A 116 -6.59 -27.41 9.03
N PRO A 117 -6.96 -28.27 10.02
CA PRO A 117 -8.35 -28.50 10.37
C PRO A 117 -9.06 -27.22 10.81
N THR A 118 -10.33 -27.11 10.44
CA THR A 118 -11.23 -26.04 10.89
C THR A 118 -11.50 -26.11 12.39
N VAL A 119 -11.42 -24.97 13.07
CA VAL A 119 -11.71 -24.81 14.50
C VAL A 119 -12.75 -23.70 14.68
N TYR A 120 -13.87 -24.01 15.35
CA TYR A 120 -14.96 -23.06 15.60
C TYR A 120 -14.82 -22.37 16.96
N GLU A 121 -13.61 -21.91 17.27
CA GLU A 121 -13.26 -21.24 18.52
C GLU A 121 -12.42 -20.00 18.24
N ASN A 122 -12.40 -19.04 19.16
CA ASN A 122 -11.47 -17.93 19.11
C ASN A 122 -10.02 -18.43 19.22
N ILE A 123 -9.11 -17.66 18.65
CA ILE A 123 -7.67 -17.92 18.63
C ILE A 123 -7.11 -17.72 20.03
N LYS A 124 -6.00 -18.40 20.34
CA LYS A 124 -5.28 -18.21 21.59
C LYS A 124 -3.94 -17.52 21.39
N SER A 125 -3.54 -16.75 22.39
CA SER A 125 -2.18 -16.19 22.49
C SER A 125 -1.16 -17.27 22.83
N CYS A 126 0.14 -16.93 22.84
CA CYS A 126 1.19 -17.84 23.30
C CYS A 126 0.90 -18.42 24.70
N ARG A 127 0.34 -17.65 25.62
CA ARG A 127 -0.03 -18.09 26.98
C ARG A 127 -1.31 -18.93 27.05
N GLY A 128 -1.95 -19.20 25.91
CA GLY A 128 -3.20 -19.94 25.85
C GLY A 128 -4.44 -19.11 26.19
N ASN A 129 -4.30 -17.80 26.38
CA ASN A 129 -5.43 -16.90 26.65
C ASN A 129 -6.25 -16.72 25.37
N GLU A 130 -7.57 -16.71 25.51
CA GLU A 130 -8.49 -16.46 24.40
C GLU A 130 -8.35 -15.02 23.89
N ILE A 131 -8.21 -14.86 22.57
CA ILE A 131 -8.26 -13.57 21.88
C ILE A 131 -9.68 -13.44 21.33
N ILE A 132 -10.55 -12.73 22.05
CA ILE A 132 -11.95 -12.54 21.66
C ILE A 132 -12.07 -11.90 20.26
N ASN A 133 -13.23 -12.08 19.61
CA ASN A 133 -13.54 -11.51 18.29
C ASN A 133 -12.57 -11.96 17.17
N THR A 134 -12.11 -13.22 17.23
CA THR A 134 -11.24 -13.84 16.22
C THR A 134 -11.85 -15.09 15.57
N LEU A 135 -13.14 -15.31 15.78
CA LEU A 135 -13.96 -16.33 15.12
C LEU A 135 -14.94 -15.66 14.14
N PRO A 136 -14.61 -15.56 12.83
CA PRO A 136 -15.45 -14.88 11.85
C PRO A 136 -16.84 -15.48 11.64
N SER A 137 -16.94 -16.81 11.70
CA SER A 137 -18.16 -17.54 11.39
C SER A 137 -18.24 -18.92 12.06
N THR A 138 -19.44 -19.48 12.06
CA THR A 138 -19.77 -20.85 12.45
C THR A 138 -20.75 -21.43 11.43
N PRO A 139 -21.04 -22.75 11.44
CA PRO A 139 -22.04 -23.34 10.54
C PRO A 139 -23.45 -22.74 10.71
N ASP A 140 -23.78 -22.29 11.92
CA ASP A 140 -25.10 -21.74 12.24
C ASP A 140 -25.16 -20.21 12.14
N ASN A 141 -24.02 -19.52 12.18
CA ASN A 141 -23.93 -18.06 12.00
C ASN A 141 -22.78 -17.67 11.06
N PRO A 142 -23.08 -17.19 9.84
CA PRO A 142 -22.05 -16.80 8.88
C PRO A 142 -21.35 -15.48 9.27
N TYR A 143 -21.96 -14.59 10.05
CA TYR A 143 -21.39 -13.26 10.35
C TYR A 143 -21.29 -13.05 11.88
N ASN A 144 -20.24 -13.58 12.51
CA ASN A 144 -20.07 -13.43 13.97
C ASN A 144 -19.53 -12.05 14.38
N LEU A 145 -18.78 -11.41 13.49
CA LEU A 145 -18.01 -10.20 13.81
C LEU A 145 -18.71 -8.90 13.44
N HIS A 146 -19.92 -8.95 12.91
CA HIS A 146 -20.75 -7.76 12.71
C HIS A 146 -22.23 -8.13 12.68
N ASP A 147 -23.07 -7.15 13.00
CA ASP A 147 -24.52 -7.25 12.81
C ASP A 147 -24.90 -7.04 11.34
N ASP A 148 -26.18 -7.24 11.00
CA ASP A 148 -26.70 -6.88 9.68
C ASP A 148 -26.37 -5.41 9.35
N PRO A 149 -25.78 -5.13 8.17
CA PRO A 149 -25.35 -3.78 7.85
C PRO A 149 -26.53 -2.85 7.58
N VAL A 150 -26.37 -1.57 7.93
CA VAL A 150 -27.34 -0.54 7.53
C VAL A 150 -27.02 -0.12 6.09
N VAL A 151 -28.01 -0.23 5.21
CA VAL A 151 -27.85 0.06 3.78
C VAL A 151 -28.64 1.31 3.39
N THR A 152 -27.99 2.24 2.68
CA THR A 152 -28.62 3.47 2.19
C THR A 152 -28.25 3.77 0.74
N GLU A 153 -29.18 4.28 -0.06
CA GLU A 153 -28.90 4.70 -1.44
C GLU A 153 -28.00 5.95 -1.50
N ILE A 154 -27.11 5.99 -2.49
CA ILE A 154 -26.22 7.10 -2.79
C ILE A 154 -26.13 7.33 -4.31
N ASP A 155 -25.66 8.52 -4.71
CA ASP A 155 -25.25 8.74 -6.09
C ASP A 155 -23.97 7.96 -6.40
N LYS A 156 -24.08 7.01 -7.33
CA LYS A 156 -22.96 6.15 -7.72
C LYS A 156 -21.92 6.80 -8.62
N THR A 157 -22.08 8.06 -9.04
CA THR A 157 -21.12 8.69 -9.95
C THR A 157 -19.72 8.71 -9.33
N SER A 158 -18.72 8.17 -10.05
CA SER A 158 -17.33 8.07 -9.57
C SER A 158 -16.44 9.23 -10.07
N PRO A 159 -15.23 9.43 -9.50
CA PRO A 159 -14.27 10.40 -10.04
C PRO A 159 -13.97 10.17 -11.52
N THR A 160 -13.88 8.91 -11.94
CA THR A 160 -13.66 8.48 -13.32
C THR A 160 -14.77 9.00 -14.24
N ASP A 161 -16.03 8.87 -13.83
CA ASP A 161 -17.18 9.30 -14.63
C ASP A 161 -17.18 10.83 -14.85
N ASP A 162 -16.91 11.60 -13.80
CA ASP A 162 -16.92 13.06 -13.90
C ASP A 162 -15.66 13.62 -14.59
N LEU A 163 -14.49 13.01 -14.42
CA LEU A 163 -13.28 13.35 -15.18
C LEU A 163 -13.45 13.03 -16.67
N ASP A 164 -14.00 11.87 -17.00
CA ASP A 164 -14.35 11.47 -18.37
C ASP A 164 -15.31 12.48 -19.02
N PHE A 165 -16.38 12.84 -18.30
CA PHE A 165 -17.33 13.85 -18.75
C PHE A 165 -16.66 15.21 -19.00
N ILE A 166 -15.79 15.67 -18.09
CA ILE A 166 -15.09 16.94 -18.24
C ILE A 166 -14.19 16.92 -19.49
N MET A 167 -13.42 15.85 -19.67
CA MET A 167 -12.56 15.67 -20.84
C MET A 167 -13.37 15.68 -22.14
N ASP A 168 -14.52 14.99 -22.17
CA ASP A 168 -15.43 14.98 -23.32
C ASP A 168 -16.01 16.36 -23.62
N ARG A 169 -16.34 17.14 -22.59
CA ARG A 169 -16.76 18.53 -22.78
C ARG A 169 -15.64 19.39 -23.37
N ILE A 170 -14.40 19.23 -22.91
CA ILE A 170 -13.24 19.93 -23.48
C ILE A 170 -13.02 19.49 -24.94
N HIS A 171 -13.17 18.20 -25.25
CA HIS A 171 -13.07 17.68 -26.62
C HIS A 171 -14.10 18.34 -27.55
N VAL A 172 -15.37 18.38 -27.14
CA VAL A 172 -16.46 19.00 -27.92
C VAL A 172 -16.23 20.50 -28.12
N LEU A 173 -15.74 21.21 -27.09
CA LEU A 173 -15.41 22.64 -27.17
C LEU A 173 -14.27 22.92 -28.15
N SER A 174 -13.31 22.01 -28.27
CA SER A 174 -12.11 22.15 -29.09
C SER A 174 -12.24 21.57 -30.51
N LYS A 175 -13.29 20.77 -30.78
CA LYS A 175 -13.50 20.08 -32.06
C LYS A 175 -13.50 21.04 -33.26
N PRO A 176 -12.72 20.75 -34.33
CA PRO A 176 -12.68 21.59 -35.52
C PRO A 176 -14.06 21.76 -36.16
N ARG A 177 -14.35 22.99 -36.63
CA ARG A 177 -15.56 23.25 -37.41
C ARG A 177 -15.33 22.77 -38.85
N LYS A 178 -16.12 21.79 -39.29
CA LYS A 178 -16.20 21.38 -40.70
C LYS A 178 -17.11 22.35 -41.44
N VAL A 179 -16.58 23.04 -42.45
CA VAL A 179 -17.33 23.93 -43.33
C VAL A 179 -17.24 23.37 -44.74
N CYS A 180 -18.36 22.91 -45.29
CA CYS A 180 -18.44 22.46 -46.67
C CYS A 180 -18.99 23.58 -47.55
N ARG A 181 -18.34 23.83 -48.69
CA ARG A 181 -18.76 24.80 -49.70
C ARG A 181 -18.84 24.10 -51.05
N ASN A 182 -19.89 24.37 -51.81
CA ASN A 182 -20.03 23.89 -53.17
C ASN A 182 -19.32 24.86 -54.11
N PHE A 183 -18.38 24.35 -54.91
CA PHE A 183 -17.71 25.11 -55.95
C PHE A 183 -17.77 24.32 -57.26
N ARG A 184 -18.41 24.90 -58.30
CA ARG A 184 -18.60 24.28 -59.62
C ARG A 184 -19.17 22.84 -59.56
N GLY A 185 -20.18 22.62 -58.72
CA GLY A 185 -20.83 21.31 -58.58
C GLY A 185 -20.05 20.26 -57.77
N ARG A 186 -18.86 20.58 -57.25
CA ARG A 186 -18.10 19.73 -56.32
C ARG A 186 -18.14 20.30 -54.90
N GLN A 187 -18.39 19.45 -53.92
CA GLN A 187 -18.40 19.82 -52.51
C GLN A 187 -16.98 19.76 -51.94
N HIS A 188 -16.47 20.90 -51.47
CA HIS A 188 -15.18 21.00 -50.78
C HIS A 188 -15.41 21.26 -49.30
N CYS A 189 -14.90 20.38 -48.43
CA CYS A 189 -15.02 20.53 -46.98
C CYS A 189 -13.68 20.92 -46.36
N TYR A 190 -13.67 22.03 -45.63
CA TYR A 190 -12.53 22.54 -44.88
C TYR A 190 -12.74 22.30 -43.39
N ARG A 191 -11.69 21.89 -42.66
CA ARG A 191 -11.70 21.80 -41.19
C ARG A 191 -10.92 22.99 -40.64
N TYR A 192 -11.59 23.85 -39.88
CA TYR A 192 -10.95 24.99 -39.22
C TYR A 192 -10.85 24.73 -37.71
N PRO A 193 -9.70 25.00 -37.07
CA PRO A 193 -9.59 24.95 -35.61
C PRO A 193 -10.64 25.85 -34.97
N ARG A 194 -11.42 25.30 -34.04
CA ARG A 194 -12.42 26.09 -33.31
C ARG A 194 -11.70 27.00 -32.31
N ARG A 195 -12.24 28.20 -32.13
CA ARG A 195 -11.80 29.11 -31.06
C ARG A 195 -12.49 28.68 -29.77
N VAL A 196 -11.71 28.34 -28.76
CA VAL A 196 -12.22 27.89 -27.46
C VAL A 196 -12.38 29.10 -26.53
N SER A 197 -13.51 29.16 -25.83
CA SER A 197 -13.80 30.13 -24.77
C SER A 197 -12.89 29.88 -23.57
N GLN A 198 -12.07 30.87 -23.20
CA GLN A 198 -11.16 30.76 -22.05
C GLN A 198 -11.92 30.54 -20.73
N GLY A 199 -13.07 31.19 -20.56
CA GLY A 199 -13.87 31.06 -19.35
C GLY A 199 -14.45 29.66 -19.18
N ASP A 200 -14.93 29.04 -20.27
CA ASP A 200 -15.46 27.68 -20.22
C ASP A 200 -14.36 26.64 -19.98
N LEU A 201 -13.21 26.81 -20.64
CA LEU A 201 -12.06 25.93 -20.43
C LEU A 201 -11.54 26.03 -18.99
N ARG A 202 -11.37 27.26 -18.46
CA ARG A 202 -10.96 27.48 -17.08
C ARG A 202 -11.92 26.88 -16.08
N ARG A 203 -13.24 27.01 -16.32
CA ARG A 203 -14.25 26.41 -15.45
C ARG A 203 -14.15 24.89 -15.42
N LEU A 204 -14.09 24.25 -16.58
CA LEU A 204 -13.97 22.78 -16.69
C LEU A 204 -12.66 22.26 -16.09
N ALA A 205 -11.53 22.89 -16.40
CA ALA A 205 -10.23 22.54 -15.85
C ALA A 205 -10.19 22.66 -14.33
N ARG A 206 -10.79 23.72 -13.76
CA ARG A 206 -10.88 23.89 -12.31
C ARG A 206 -11.71 22.80 -11.63
N HIS A 207 -12.80 22.36 -12.26
CA HIS A 207 -13.58 21.23 -11.72
C HIS A 207 -12.75 19.94 -11.70
N ALA A 208 -11.97 19.66 -12.75
CA ALA A 208 -11.08 18.50 -12.76
C ALA A 208 -9.99 18.61 -11.68
N VAL A 209 -9.37 19.78 -11.51
CA VAL A 209 -8.39 20.01 -10.43
C VAL A 209 -9.02 19.81 -9.06
N ASN A 210 -10.24 20.28 -8.82
CA ASN A 210 -10.92 20.06 -7.55
C ASN A 210 -11.19 18.58 -7.27
N ILE A 211 -11.55 17.79 -8.29
CA ILE A 211 -11.71 16.34 -8.16
C ILE A 211 -10.37 15.70 -7.79
N ILE A 212 -9.30 16.03 -8.52
CA ILE A 212 -7.97 15.42 -8.33
C ILE A 212 -7.37 15.78 -6.95
N GLU A 213 -7.57 17.01 -6.48
CA GLU A 213 -7.13 17.48 -5.15
C GLU A 213 -8.09 17.05 -4.01
N GLY A 214 -9.24 16.46 -4.31
CA GLY A 214 -10.25 16.10 -3.31
C GLY A 214 -10.85 17.31 -2.58
N ASN A 215 -10.96 18.46 -3.26
CA ASN A 215 -11.58 19.68 -2.73
C ASN A 215 -13.11 19.58 -2.74
N GLU A 216 -13.77 20.49 -2.02
CA GLU A 216 -15.23 20.68 -2.10
C GLU A 216 -15.67 20.94 -3.55
N LEU A 217 -16.70 20.23 -3.98
CA LEU A 217 -17.20 20.27 -5.34
C LEU A 217 -18.42 21.20 -5.44
N GLN A 218 -18.64 21.77 -6.62
CA GLN A 218 -19.66 22.81 -6.82
C GLN A 218 -20.48 22.59 -8.08
N GLY A 219 -21.72 23.08 -8.06
CA GLY A 219 -22.63 23.03 -9.20
C GLY A 219 -23.09 21.60 -9.46
N ARG A 220 -22.93 21.11 -10.70
CA ARG A 220 -23.35 19.76 -11.07
C ARG A 220 -22.55 18.62 -10.42
N TYR A 221 -21.45 18.98 -9.76
CA TYR A 221 -20.53 18.04 -9.13
C TYR A 221 -20.63 18.09 -7.61
N ALA A 222 -21.54 18.89 -7.04
CA ALA A 222 -21.75 18.93 -5.59
C ALA A 222 -22.36 17.62 -5.08
N ASP A 223 -22.23 17.38 -3.77
CA ASP A 223 -22.85 16.25 -3.06
C ASP A 223 -22.39 14.86 -3.55
N ARG A 224 -21.22 14.78 -4.21
CA ARG A 224 -20.65 13.49 -4.65
C ARG A 224 -20.14 12.70 -3.46
N ALA A 225 -20.40 11.40 -3.48
CA ALA A 225 -19.96 10.48 -2.44
C ALA A 225 -18.42 10.44 -2.24
N TYR A 226 -17.67 10.75 -3.30
CA TYR A 226 -16.20 10.81 -3.32
C TYR A 226 -15.61 12.18 -2.93
N GLU A 227 -16.43 13.18 -2.62
CA GLU A 227 -15.92 14.48 -2.17
C GLU A 227 -15.01 14.29 -0.93
N GLY A 228 -13.86 14.98 -0.92
CA GLY A 228 -12.87 14.85 0.14
C GLY A 228 -11.79 13.78 -0.11
N PHE A 229 -11.98 12.87 -1.07
CA PHE A 229 -11.02 11.83 -1.44
C PHE A 229 -10.20 12.27 -2.67
N PRO A 230 -8.92 12.66 -2.50
CA PRO A 230 -8.08 13.09 -3.61
C PRO A 230 -7.59 11.89 -4.42
N LEU A 231 -7.31 12.11 -5.71
CA LEU A 231 -6.55 11.15 -6.54
C LEU A 231 -5.03 11.32 -6.32
N LEU A 232 -4.62 12.48 -5.82
CA LEU A 232 -3.27 12.72 -5.32
C LEU A 232 -3.21 12.27 -3.86
N HIS A 233 -2.41 11.25 -3.55
CA HIS A 233 -2.29 10.72 -2.20
C HIS A 233 -1.33 11.54 -1.33
N TYR A 234 -1.62 12.84 -1.19
CA TYR A 234 -0.80 13.80 -0.43
C TYR A 234 -1.34 14.08 0.97
N LEU A 235 -2.42 13.40 1.39
CA LEU A 235 -3.13 13.66 2.65
C LEU A 235 -2.74 12.72 3.80
N GLY A 236 -1.64 11.97 3.66
CA GLY A 236 -1.25 10.95 4.66
C GLY A 236 -1.23 11.46 6.11
N GLY A 237 -0.73 12.69 6.34
CA GLY A 237 -0.70 13.31 7.67
C GLY A 237 -2.07 13.57 8.33
N LEU A 238 -3.17 13.55 7.56
CA LEU A 238 -4.54 13.74 8.06
C LEU A 238 -5.33 12.43 8.21
N LYS A 239 -4.73 11.28 7.93
CA LYS A 239 -5.41 9.97 7.89
C LYS A 239 -5.31 9.17 9.20
N GLU A 240 -5.04 9.84 10.31
CA GLU A 240 -5.12 9.25 11.65
C GLU A 240 -6.50 9.52 12.29
N LYS A 241 -7.08 8.51 12.93
CA LYS A 241 -8.26 8.67 13.79
C LYS A 241 -8.10 7.94 15.11
N ALA A 242 -8.52 8.57 16.20
CA ALA A 242 -8.57 7.92 17.50
C ALA A 242 -9.91 7.20 17.74
N VAL A 243 -9.85 6.10 18.49
CA VAL A 243 -11.05 5.44 19.03
C VAL A 243 -11.70 6.34 20.08
N ASP A 244 -13.00 6.56 19.96
CA ASP A 244 -13.77 7.31 20.97
C ASP A 244 -13.86 6.46 22.26
N PRO A 245 -13.36 6.95 23.41
CA PRO A 245 -13.36 6.19 24.67
C PRO A 245 -14.77 5.95 25.24
N VAL A 246 -15.77 6.75 24.86
CA VAL A 246 -17.14 6.62 25.37
C VAL A 246 -17.93 5.60 24.55
N THR A 247 -17.86 5.70 23.23
CA THR A 247 -18.59 4.77 22.35
C THR A 247 -17.80 3.51 22.02
N ARG A 248 -16.51 3.45 22.38
CA ARG A 248 -15.56 2.37 22.05
C ARG A 248 -15.56 2.06 20.55
N SER A 249 -15.58 3.10 19.73
CA SER A 249 -15.64 2.95 18.27
C SER A 249 -14.86 4.01 17.53
N VAL A 250 -14.36 3.66 16.35
CA VAL A 250 -13.81 4.61 15.36
C VAL A 250 -14.53 4.44 14.03
N THR A 251 -14.82 5.55 13.33
CA THR A 251 -15.49 5.50 12.02
C THR A 251 -14.48 5.64 10.89
N VAL A 252 -14.47 4.69 9.96
CA VAL A 252 -13.66 4.69 8.74
C VAL A 252 -14.60 4.83 7.54
N ASN A 253 -14.37 5.82 6.68
CA ASN A 253 -15.14 6.00 5.46
C ASN A 253 -14.32 5.56 4.26
N GLN A 254 -14.92 4.72 3.40
CA GLN A 254 -14.28 4.25 2.18
C GLN A 254 -15.15 4.49 0.96
N ILE A 255 -14.50 4.76 -0.17
CA ILE A 255 -15.14 4.77 -1.49
C ILE A 255 -14.52 3.71 -2.38
N TRP A 256 -15.37 3.06 -3.14
CA TRP A 256 -15.07 1.82 -3.83
C TRP A 256 -15.51 1.99 -5.29
N TYR A 257 -14.56 2.03 -6.22
CA TYR A 257 -14.84 2.28 -7.65
C TYR A 257 -13.69 1.78 -8.54
N ASP A 258 -14.00 1.35 -9.76
CA ASP A 258 -12.99 0.87 -10.71
C ASP A 258 -12.03 -0.15 -10.04
N THR A 259 -10.73 0.13 -10.10
CA THR A 259 -9.63 -0.62 -9.47
C THR A 259 -9.18 0.00 -8.14
N HIS A 260 -9.98 0.91 -7.55
CA HIS A 260 -9.62 1.74 -6.41
C HIS A 260 -10.48 1.44 -5.17
N ILE A 261 -9.81 1.45 -4.01
CA ILE A 261 -10.41 1.65 -2.70
C ILE A 261 -9.67 2.82 -2.09
N GLU A 262 -10.40 3.89 -1.80
CA GLU A 262 -9.85 5.05 -1.11
C GLU A 262 -10.47 5.14 0.28
N SER A 263 -9.65 5.45 1.27
CA SER A 263 -10.05 5.58 2.67
C SER A 263 -9.69 6.95 3.22
N ASP A 264 -10.52 7.47 4.10
CA ASP A 264 -10.21 8.68 4.87
C ASP A 264 -9.32 8.39 6.09
N THR A 265 -8.97 7.12 6.32
CA THR A 265 -8.21 6.66 7.48
C THR A 265 -7.18 5.62 7.03
N ALA A 266 -5.92 5.82 7.41
CA ALA A 266 -4.80 4.89 7.23
C ALA A 266 -4.23 4.43 8.58
N TYR A 267 -4.43 5.22 9.64
CA TYR A 267 -4.00 4.88 10.99
C TYR A 267 -5.14 5.03 11.99
N ILE A 268 -5.24 4.08 12.91
CA ILE A 268 -6.09 4.20 14.10
C ILE A 268 -5.21 4.32 15.33
N ASP A 269 -5.53 5.26 16.21
CA ASP A 269 -5.06 5.29 17.60
C ASP A 269 -6.06 4.54 18.50
N PRO A 270 -5.73 3.32 18.97
CA PRO A 270 -6.63 2.53 19.75
C PRO A 270 -6.33 2.59 21.27
N ILE A 271 -5.56 3.56 21.76
CA ILE A 271 -5.17 3.68 23.19
C ILE A 271 -6.37 3.59 24.14
N ALA A 272 -7.54 4.09 23.72
CA ALA A 272 -8.76 4.07 24.52
C ALA A 272 -9.34 2.67 24.78
N VAL A 273 -8.88 1.63 24.07
CA VAL A 273 -9.45 0.28 24.04
C VAL A 273 -8.37 -0.82 24.08
N ASP A 274 -7.27 -0.52 24.80
CA ASP A 274 -6.19 -1.46 25.09
C ASP A 274 -6.55 -2.55 26.11
N ASP A 275 -7.65 -2.34 26.83
CA ASP A 275 -8.26 -3.30 27.76
C ASP A 275 -8.90 -4.47 27.01
N ASP A 276 -9.32 -5.50 27.75
CA ASP A 276 -9.97 -6.71 27.21
C ASP A 276 -11.44 -6.51 26.79
N ASP A 277 -11.90 -5.25 26.77
CA ASP A 277 -13.29 -4.90 26.50
C ASP A 277 -13.54 -4.77 24.98
N GLU A 278 -14.76 -5.11 24.56
CA GLU A 278 -15.18 -5.04 23.16
C GLU A 278 -15.10 -3.61 22.59
N TRP A 279 -14.62 -3.48 21.35
CA TRP A 279 -14.62 -2.24 20.61
C TRP A 279 -14.84 -2.50 19.11
N TYR A 280 -15.14 -1.43 18.37
CA TYR A 280 -15.60 -1.53 16.99
C TYR A 280 -14.85 -0.62 16.04
N ILE A 281 -14.56 -1.13 14.85
CA ILE A 281 -14.35 -0.26 13.68
C ILE A 281 -15.67 -0.20 12.92
N LYS A 282 -16.23 1.02 12.83
CA LYS A 282 -17.42 1.30 12.05
C LYS A 282 -17.02 1.71 10.64
N TYR A 283 -17.27 0.86 9.67
CA TYR A 283 -17.03 1.16 8.25
C TYR A 283 -18.27 1.76 7.61
N ASN A 284 -18.11 2.87 6.90
CA ASN A 284 -19.08 3.36 5.93
C ASN A 284 -18.49 3.17 4.53
N VAL A 285 -18.91 2.12 3.84
CA VAL A 285 -18.38 1.72 2.54
C VAL A 285 -19.35 2.19 1.45
N LYS A 286 -18.93 3.15 0.64
CA LYS A 286 -19.73 3.73 -0.45
C LYS A 286 -19.31 3.13 -1.79
N ILE A 287 -20.20 2.39 -2.44
CA ILE A 287 -19.91 1.73 -3.71
C ILE A 287 -20.34 2.63 -4.86
N LEU A 288 -19.37 3.12 -5.63
CA LEU A 288 -19.61 3.94 -6.80
C LEU A 288 -19.61 3.06 -8.06
N ASN A 289 -19.77 3.69 -9.22
CA ASN A 289 -19.83 3.03 -10.51
C ASN A 289 -18.56 2.21 -10.77
N ARG A 290 -18.74 0.97 -11.24
CA ARG A 290 -17.69 -0.05 -11.43
C ARG A 290 -17.01 -0.47 -10.13
N GLY A 291 -17.69 -0.30 -8.99
CA GLY A 291 -17.17 -0.60 -7.66
C GLY A 291 -17.72 -1.88 -7.02
N HIS A 292 -18.71 -2.56 -7.63
CA HIS A 292 -19.37 -3.76 -7.12
C HIS A 292 -18.35 -4.80 -6.63
N GLU A 293 -18.53 -5.28 -5.40
CA GLU A 293 -17.55 -6.14 -4.75
C GLU A 293 -18.05 -6.76 -3.44
N ASP A 294 -17.36 -7.79 -2.92
CA ASP A 294 -17.54 -8.29 -1.56
C ASP A 294 -16.63 -7.53 -0.56
N PHE A 295 -17.22 -7.01 0.52
CA PHE A 295 -16.49 -6.44 1.64
C PHE A 295 -15.78 -7.56 2.41
N ALA A 296 -14.46 -7.59 2.30
CA ALA A 296 -13.63 -8.59 2.95
C ALA A 296 -12.46 -7.97 3.72
N PRO A 297 -12.70 -7.34 4.87
CA PRO A 297 -11.61 -6.84 5.70
C PRO A 297 -10.78 -8.01 6.25
N TYR A 298 -9.50 -8.07 5.88
CA TYR A 298 -8.55 -9.06 6.36
C TYR A 298 -7.72 -8.47 7.51
N MET A 299 -7.96 -8.96 8.72
CA MET A 299 -7.31 -8.48 9.94
C MET A 299 -6.05 -9.31 10.25
N MET A 300 -4.96 -8.63 10.62
CA MET A 300 -3.73 -9.26 11.10
C MET A 300 -3.57 -9.09 12.61
N VAL A 301 -3.43 -10.23 13.30
CA VAL A 301 -3.35 -10.33 14.75
C VAL A 301 -1.96 -10.82 15.16
N TYR A 302 -1.35 -10.12 16.11
CA TYR A 302 -0.05 -10.44 16.68
C TYR A 302 -0.25 -10.97 18.09
N ASP A 303 0.75 -11.66 18.64
CA ASP A 303 0.76 -11.96 20.07
C ASP A 303 0.86 -10.67 20.90
N ASP A 304 0.23 -10.69 22.08
CA ASP A 304 0.32 -9.60 23.03
C ASP A 304 1.76 -9.45 23.54
N PRO A 305 2.41 -8.30 23.32
CA PRO A 305 3.74 -8.02 23.86
C PRO A 305 3.83 -8.21 25.38
N LEU A 306 2.75 -7.97 26.13
CA LEU A 306 2.73 -8.13 27.59
C LEU A 306 2.71 -9.59 28.04
N GLU A 307 2.36 -10.51 27.15
CA GLU A 307 2.33 -11.95 27.45
C GLU A 307 3.64 -12.67 27.07
N LEU A 308 4.56 -11.96 26.41
CA LEU A 308 5.79 -12.51 25.85
C LEU A 308 7.01 -12.43 26.79
N ASP A 309 6.84 -11.97 28.03
CA ASP A 309 7.77 -12.29 29.11
C ASP A 309 7.32 -13.63 29.72
N LEU A 310 8.06 -14.71 29.48
CA LEU A 310 7.71 -16.06 29.96
C LEU A 310 8.60 -16.50 31.14
N SER A 311 9.30 -15.56 31.79
CA SER A 311 10.26 -15.88 32.84
C SER A 311 9.62 -16.50 34.10
N ASP A 312 8.36 -16.18 34.39
CA ASP A 312 7.55 -16.73 35.48
C ASP A 312 7.30 -18.25 35.35
N VAL A 313 7.32 -18.77 34.12
CA VAL A 313 7.09 -20.18 33.79
C VAL A 313 8.36 -20.88 33.31
N GLY A 314 9.54 -20.26 33.49
CA GLY A 314 10.83 -20.82 33.06
C GLY A 314 11.10 -20.73 31.56
N GLY A 315 10.34 -19.91 30.83
CA GLY A 315 10.57 -19.56 29.43
C GLY A 315 11.45 -18.31 29.25
N PRO A 316 11.68 -17.89 27.99
CA PRO A 316 12.45 -16.69 27.69
C PRO A 316 11.65 -15.40 27.95
N ASP A 317 12.34 -14.34 28.34
CA ASP A 317 11.79 -12.99 28.31
C ASP A 317 12.07 -12.33 26.96
N LEU A 318 11.02 -12.16 26.14
CA LEU A 318 11.11 -11.53 24.82
C LEU A 318 10.83 -10.03 24.87
N THR A 319 10.40 -9.52 26.01
CA THR A 319 10.12 -8.10 26.25
C THR A 319 11.35 -7.34 26.72
N GLN A 320 12.45 -8.04 27.01
CA GLN A 320 13.68 -7.43 27.55
C GLN A 320 13.39 -6.59 28.81
N ALA A 321 12.75 -7.20 29.81
CA ALA A 321 12.27 -6.57 31.04
C ALA A 321 11.29 -5.41 30.77
N GLY A 322 10.42 -5.57 29.78
CA GLY A 322 9.45 -4.56 29.35
C GLY A 322 10.04 -3.40 28.54
N LEU A 323 11.31 -3.45 28.14
CA LEU A 323 11.96 -2.44 27.31
C LEU A 323 11.67 -2.61 25.81
N ALA A 324 11.19 -3.77 25.40
CA ALA A 324 10.83 -4.12 24.04
C ALA A 324 9.34 -4.49 23.94
N VAL A 325 8.75 -4.16 22.80
CA VAL A 325 7.36 -4.50 22.45
C VAL A 325 7.40 -5.49 21.29
N PRO A 326 7.73 -6.78 21.54
CA PRO A 326 7.89 -7.76 20.48
C PRO A 326 6.59 -7.91 19.69
N ARG A 327 6.70 -7.78 18.36
CA ARG A 327 5.58 -7.91 17.43
C ARG A 327 5.73 -9.24 16.69
N ILE A 328 5.14 -10.31 17.22
CA ILE A 328 5.23 -11.64 16.61
C ILE A 328 3.91 -12.01 15.92
N PRO A 329 3.92 -12.30 14.60
CA PRO A 329 2.73 -12.72 13.85
C PRO A 329 2.06 -13.96 14.46
N ASN A 330 0.75 -13.87 14.74
CA ASN A 330 -0.06 -14.99 15.17
C ASN A 330 -0.91 -15.49 14.00
N VAL A 331 -2.08 -14.89 13.76
CA VAL A 331 -3.05 -15.29 12.73
C VAL A 331 -3.57 -14.07 11.99
N GLY A 332 -3.85 -14.25 10.70
CA GLY A 332 -4.64 -13.33 9.91
C GLY A 332 -5.96 -13.97 9.54
N LEU A 333 -7.00 -13.16 9.37
CA LEU A 333 -8.34 -13.66 9.11
C LEU A 333 -9.17 -12.66 8.32
N ASP A 334 -9.94 -13.16 7.35
CA ASP A 334 -11.05 -12.41 6.79
C ASP A 334 -12.15 -12.28 7.85
N GLN A 335 -12.43 -11.06 8.30
CA GLN A 335 -13.43 -10.83 9.34
C GLN A 335 -14.85 -11.01 8.80
N THR A 336 -15.07 -10.70 7.51
CA THR A 336 -16.32 -10.99 6.82
C THR A 336 -16.15 -11.17 5.31
N PHE A 337 -17.20 -11.63 4.61
CA PHE A 337 -17.38 -11.57 3.16
C PHE A 337 -18.82 -11.16 2.89
N PHE A 338 -19.04 -9.86 2.70
CA PHE A 338 -20.37 -9.30 2.54
C PHE A 338 -20.56 -8.67 1.15
N PRO A 339 -21.48 -9.15 0.30
CA PRO A 339 -21.65 -8.63 -1.05
C PRO A 339 -22.20 -7.20 -1.03
N MET A 340 -21.59 -6.31 -1.81
CA MET A 340 -21.95 -4.91 -1.91
C MET A 340 -22.23 -4.48 -3.36
N GLU A 341 -23.31 -3.72 -3.54
CA GLU A 341 -23.79 -3.27 -4.84
C GLU A 341 -23.55 -1.77 -5.08
N GLU A 342 -23.34 -1.39 -6.34
CA GLU A 342 -23.15 0.01 -6.73
C GLU A 342 -24.36 0.90 -6.40
N GLY A 343 -24.09 2.14 -6.02
CA GLY A 343 -25.13 3.12 -5.65
C GLY A 343 -25.68 2.92 -4.26
N LEU A 344 -25.04 2.06 -3.46
CA LEU A 344 -25.37 1.86 -2.04
C LEU A 344 -24.16 2.21 -1.16
N MET A 345 -24.47 2.68 0.04
CA MET A 345 -23.55 2.75 1.16
C MET A 345 -23.94 1.69 2.19
N TYR A 346 -22.94 0.95 2.66
CA TYR A 346 -23.07 -0.05 3.72
C TYR A 346 -22.36 0.45 4.97
N THR A 347 -23.08 0.49 6.09
CA THR A 347 -22.52 0.76 7.41
C THR A 347 -22.39 -0.55 8.18
N LEU A 348 -21.14 -0.97 8.44
CA LEU A 348 -20.81 -2.19 9.16
C LEU A 348 -20.10 -1.85 10.47
N ASN A 349 -20.55 -2.44 11.59
CA ASN A 349 -19.84 -2.35 12.87
C ASN A 349 -19.03 -3.62 13.07
N MET A 350 -17.74 -3.58 12.76
CA MET A 350 -16.86 -4.73 12.88
C MET A 350 -16.32 -4.82 14.31
N LYS A 351 -16.63 -5.92 14.99
CA LYS A 351 -16.06 -6.29 16.28
C LYS A 351 -14.58 -6.57 16.13
N MET A 352 -13.79 -5.98 17.01
CA MET A 352 -12.33 -6.10 16.99
C MET A 352 -11.83 -6.87 18.22
N PRO A 353 -10.71 -7.58 18.11
CA PRO A 353 -9.99 -8.11 19.28
C PRO A 353 -9.39 -6.96 20.10
N PRO A 354 -8.99 -7.19 21.36
CA PRO A 354 -8.34 -6.15 22.16
C PRO A 354 -7.17 -5.51 21.41
N ALA A 355 -7.07 -4.18 21.46
CA ALA A 355 -6.22 -3.42 20.54
C ALA A 355 -4.72 -3.75 20.61
N ARG A 356 -4.25 -4.30 21.72
CA ARG A 356 -2.88 -4.77 21.89
C ARG A 356 -2.49 -5.93 20.97
N PHE A 357 -3.46 -6.76 20.56
CA PHE A 357 -3.25 -7.84 19.59
C PHE A 357 -3.41 -7.36 18.13
N TRP A 358 -4.18 -6.30 17.90
CA TRP A 358 -4.47 -5.80 16.56
C TRP A 358 -3.27 -5.04 15.98
N ASN A 359 -2.79 -5.47 14.81
CA ASN A 359 -1.73 -4.76 14.08
C ASN A 359 -2.30 -3.90 12.96
N LEU A 360 -3.04 -4.51 12.03
CA LEU A 360 -3.65 -3.82 10.91
C LEU A 360 -4.83 -4.61 10.34
N THR A 361 -5.62 -3.96 9.50
CA THR A 361 -6.67 -4.56 8.68
C THR A 361 -6.52 -4.09 7.24
N TYR A 362 -6.43 -5.03 6.30
CA TYR A 362 -6.53 -4.77 4.87
C TYR A 362 -7.99 -4.74 4.44
N HIS A 363 -8.33 -3.83 3.55
CA HIS A 363 -9.61 -3.79 2.87
C HIS A 363 -9.36 -4.07 1.41
N TRP A 364 -9.91 -5.19 0.95
CA TRP A 364 -9.70 -5.61 -0.42
C TRP A 364 -10.99 -6.09 -1.07
N GLY A 365 -10.98 -6.05 -2.40
CA GLY A 365 -12.13 -6.41 -3.20
C GLY A 365 -11.98 -7.78 -3.83
N TRP A 366 -12.62 -8.80 -3.24
CA TRP A 366 -12.39 -10.21 -3.59
C TRP A 366 -12.53 -10.57 -5.08
N ARG A 367 -13.50 -10.00 -5.78
CA ARG A 367 -13.85 -10.30 -7.18
C ARG A 367 -12.97 -9.56 -8.19
N ILE A 368 -12.39 -8.43 -7.79
CA ILE A 368 -11.58 -7.55 -8.63
C ILE A 368 -10.20 -7.36 -7.97
N HIS A 369 -9.33 -8.36 -8.16
CA HIS A 369 -7.96 -8.45 -7.65
C HIS A 369 -6.94 -8.82 -8.74
N PRO A 370 -5.68 -8.31 -8.69
CA PRO A 370 -5.18 -7.01 -8.18
C PRO A 370 -5.68 -5.83 -9.06
N PRO A 371 -5.69 -4.56 -8.57
CA PRO A 371 -4.80 -3.93 -7.57
C PRO A 371 -5.52 -3.22 -6.38
N ARG A 372 -6.72 -3.65 -6.04
CA ARG A 372 -7.66 -2.89 -5.21
C ARG A 372 -7.55 -3.20 -3.72
N VAL A 373 -6.61 -2.55 -3.01
CA VAL A 373 -6.41 -2.75 -1.56
C VAL A 373 -6.08 -1.44 -0.84
N GLN A 374 -6.62 -1.29 0.37
CA GLN A 374 -6.35 -0.21 1.32
C GLN A 374 -6.00 -0.81 2.69
N VAL A 375 -5.28 -0.06 3.54
CA VAL A 375 -4.83 -0.55 4.85
C VAL A 375 -5.16 0.43 5.96
N VAL A 376 -5.67 -0.08 7.08
CA VAL A 376 -5.71 0.66 8.33
C VAL A 376 -4.81 -0.02 9.35
N GLU A 377 -3.84 0.70 9.88
CA GLU A 377 -2.82 0.17 10.80
C GLU A 377 -2.89 0.83 12.18
N ASN A 378 -2.44 0.09 13.19
CA ASN A 378 -2.31 0.56 14.55
C ASN A 378 -1.18 1.58 14.66
N VAL A 379 -1.50 2.82 15.06
CA VAL A 379 -0.51 3.90 15.18
C VAL A 379 0.61 3.59 16.20
N ARG A 380 0.35 2.64 17.11
CA ARG A 380 1.29 2.17 18.14
C ARG A 380 2.26 1.12 17.63
N ALA A 381 2.20 0.74 16.35
CA ALA A 381 3.28 0.04 15.68
C ALA A 381 4.45 1.01 15.47
N VAL A 382 5.25 1.21 16.52
CA VAL A 382 6.28 2.26 16.54
C VAL A 382 7.35 2.07 15.47
N LEU A 383 7.76 3.18 14.86
CA LEU A 383 8.96 3.30 14.04
C LEU A 383 10.14 3.62 14.96
N ALA A 384 11.21 2.84 14.99
CA ALA A 384 12.40 3.30 15.72
C ALA A 384 13.06 4.42 14.93
N THR A 385 13.36 5.55 15.57
CA THR A 385 14.07 6.68 14.98
C THR A 385 15.38 6.96 15.72
N PRO A 386 16.34 7.75 15.18
CA PRO A 386 17.59 8.03 15.91
C PRO A 386 17.32 8.87 17.15
N ASN A 387 16.18 9.58 17.12
CA ASN A 387 15.70 10.43 18.19
C ASN A 387 14.74 9.68 19.16
N GLY A 388 14.60 8.35 19.01
CA GLY A 388 13.71 7.50 19.79
C GLY A 388 12.54 6.95 18.97
N PRO A 389 11.70 6.08 19.56
CA PRO A 389 10.54 5.52 18.89
C PRO A 389 9.52 6.62 18.55
N MET A 390 9.00 6.62 17.33
CA MET A 390 7.94 7.51 16.86
C MET A 390 6.68 6.70 16.52
N PRO A 391 5.49 7.32 16.60
CA PRO A 391 4.24 6.69 16.16
C PRO A 391 4.29 6.33 14.66
N ARG A 392 3.48 5.35 14.25
CA ARG A 392 3.52 4.77 12.90
C ARG A 392 3.25 5.78 11.78
N ASN A 393 2.30 6.68 12.02
CA ASN A 393 1.92 7.73 11.07
C ASN A 393 2.98 8.82 10.87
N PHE A 394 4.07 8.81 11.65
CA PHE A 394 5.18 9.73 11.47
C PHE A 394 5.80 9.62 10.07
N ALA A 395 5.79 8.44 9.44
CA ALA A 395 6.27 8.27 8.07
C ALA A 395 5.53 9.18 7.07
N GLU A 396 4.21 9.27 7.17
CA GLU A 396 3.40 10.16 6.32
C GLU A 396 3.57 11.63 6.71
N ILE A 397 3.59 11.95 8.01
CA ILE A 397 3.75 13.32 8.51
C ILE A 397 5.11 13.89 8.08
N ALA A 398 6.17 13.09 8.12
CA ALA A 398 7.51 13.52 7.73
C ALA A 398 7.62 13.89 6.24
N VAL A 399 6.76 13.31 5.39
CA VAL A 399 6.75 13.57 3.94
C VAL A 399 5.76 14.68 3.57
N PHE A 400 4.51 14.57 4.03
CA PHE A 400 3.43 15.44 3.58
C PHE A 400 3.13 16.60 4.54
N GLY A 401 3.70 16.57 5.76
CA GLY A 401 3.38 17.49 6.84
C GLY A 401 2.14 17.08 7.62
N GLU A 402 1.97 17.64 8.82
CA GLU A 402 0.84 17.32 9.72
C GLU A 402 -0.52 17.68 9.10
N ASN A 403 -0.61 18.82 8.43
CA ASN A 403 -1.84 19.25 7.77
C ASN A 403 -1.57 19.84 6.37
N PRO A 404 -1.55 19.00 5.33
CA PRO A 404 -1.37 19.43 3.94
C PRO A 404 -2.50 20.36 3.45
N ARG A 405 -3.63 20.46 4.15
CA ARG A 405 -4.76 21.34 3.80
C ARG A 405 -4.75 22.70 4.50
N GLU A 406 -3.79 22.96 5.39
CA GLU A 406 -3.73 24.21 6.17
C GLU A 406 -3.62 25.46 5.28
N SER A 407 -2.82 25.37 4.21
CA SER A 407 -2.63 26.48 3.27
C SER A 407 -2.35 25.96 1.85
N GLU A 408 -2.52 26.82 0.84
CA GLU A 408 -2.14 26.48 -0.54
C GLU A 408 -0.64 26.15 -0.63
N ALA A 409 0.21 26.80 0.16
CA ALA A 409 1.65 26.52 0.19
C ALA A 409 1.95 25.13 0.77
N SER A 410 1.30 24.76 1.88
CA SER A 410 1.41 23.42 2.50
C SER A 410 0.93 22.34 1.53
N LYS A 411 -0.21 22.57 0.86
CA LYS A 411 -0.76 21.65 -0.13
C LYS A 411 0.20 21.44 -1.31
N LEU A 412 0.73 22.52 -1.87
CA LEU A 412 1.67 22.43 -2.99
C LEU A 412 2.97 21.76 -2.56
N ALA A 413 3.49 22.02 -1.36
CA ALA A 413 4.66 21.34 -0.83
C ALA A 413 4.46 19.83 -0.69
N ALA A 414 3.29 19.39 -0.20
CA ALA A 414 2.94 17.98 -0.10
C ALA A 414 2.80 17.33 -1.49
N ILE A 415 2.09 17.97 -2.44
CA ILE A 415 1.97 17.49 -3.83
C ILE A 415 3.34 17.46 -4.53
N GLU A 416 4.25 18.36 -4.17
CA GLU A 416 5.62 18.38 -4.69
C GLU A 416 6.42 17.14 -4.30
N MET A 417 6.07 16.40 -3.24
CA MET A 417 6.73 15.14 -2.87
C MET A 417 6.36 13.98 -3.79
N ILE A 418 5.19 14.03 -4.45
CA ILE A 418 4.79 13.05 -5.45
C ILE A 418 5.60 13.25 -6.74
N GLY A 419 6.00 12.15 -7.39
CA GLY A 419 6.75 12.13 -8.65
C GLY A 419 6.04 12.85 -9.79
N ASP A 420 6.80 13.52 -10.67
CA ASP A 420 6.21 14.31 -11.77
C ASP A 420 5.58 13.46 -12.89
N THR A 421 5.98 12.19 -12.97
CA THR A 421 5.44 11.18 -13.89
C THR A 421 4.17 10.52 -13.36
N ALA A 422 3.80 10.75 -12.09
CA ALA A 422 2.58 10.22 -11.49
C ALA A 422 1.35 10.53 -12.35
N PRO A 423 0.56 9.54 -12.78
CA PRO A 423 -0.60 9.75 -13.63
C PRO A 423 -1.57 10.83 -13.11
N ALA A 424 -1.89 10.79 -11.81
CA ALA A 424 -2.72 11.80 -11.15
C ALA A 424 -2.08 13.21 -11.17
N LYS A 425 -0.77 13.32 -10.91
CA LYS A 425 -0.03 14.60 -10.93
C LYS A 425 0.13 15.16 -12.33
N ARG A 426 0.35 14.30 -13.35
CA ARG A 426 0.33 14.65 -14.77
C ARG A 426 -1.01 15.26 -15.14
N MET A 427 -2.13 14.59 -14.83
CA MET A 427 -3.47 15.14 -15.05
C MET A 427 -3.65 16.50 -14.35
N TRP A 428 -3.33 16.57 -13.06
CA TRP A 428 -3.44 17.77 -12.24
C TRP A 428 -2.71 18.96 -12.88
N ARG A 429 -1.44 18.79 -13.24
CA ARG A 429 -0.63 19.82 -13.88
C ARG A 429 -1.22 20.24 -15.22
N MET A 430 -1.56 19.28 -16.08
CA MET A 430 -2.07 19.57 -17.41
C MET A 430 -3.43 20.26 -17.39
N PHE A 431 -4.31 19.95 -16.43
CA PHE A 431 -5.56 20.71 -16.22
C PHE A 431 -5.29 22.13 -15.71
N ARG A 432 -4.34 22.33 -14.78
CA ARG A 432 -3.94 23.68 -14.34
C ARG A 432 -3.39 24.50 -15.51
N GLU A 433 -2.55 23.91 -16.35
CA GLU A 433 -2.05 24.53 -17.59
C GLU A 433 -3.20 24.93 -18.53
N LEU A 434 -4.18 24.04 -18.76
CA LEU A 434 -5.38 24.34 -19.55
C LEU A 434 -6.19 25.52 -18.97
N GLY A 435 -6.38 25.55 -17.66
CA GLY A 435 -7.14 26.61 -16.99
C GLY A 435 -6.45 27.98 -17.03
N ASN A 436 -5.13 27.99 -17.14
CA ASN A 436 -4.28 29.17 -17.20
C ASN A 436 -3.92 29.61 -18.63
N MET A 437 -4.29 28.85 -19.67
CA MET A 437 -4.06 29.24 -21.05
C MET A 437 -4.63 30.63 -21.37
N THR A 438 -3.77 31.53 -21.83
CA THR A 438 -4.18 32.86 -22.33
C THR A 438 -3.78 33.04 -23.80
N THR A 439 -4.34 34.02 -24.48
CA THR A 439 -4.03 34.28 -25.89
C THR A 439 -2.78 35.15 -26.11
N ASN A 440 -2.12 35.67 -25.06
CA ASN A 440 -1.00 36.64 -25.10
C ASN A 440 -1.13 37.80 -26.12
N ARG A 441 -2.32 38.01 -26.70
CA ARG A 441 -2.65 38.98 -27.74
C ARG A 441 -3.83 39.80 -27.27
N ARG A 442 -3.74 41.12 -27.43
CA ARG A 442 -4.90 42.02 -27.33
C ARG A 442 -5.99 41.49 -28.27
N PRO A 443 -7.24 41.32 -27.80
CA PRO A 443 -8.28 40.70 -28.58
C PRO A 443 -8.68 41.60 -29.76
N GLY A 444 -8.02 41.43 -30.91
CA GLY A 444 -8.53 41.93 -32.17
C GLY A 444 -9.92 41.35 -32.43
N ARG A 445 -10.84 42.16 -32.98
CA ARG A 445 -12.27 41.82 -33.18
C ARG A 445 -12.53 40.45 -33.84
N TYR A 446 -11.55 39.87 -34.55
CA TYR A 446 -11.68 38.65 -35.34
C TYR A 446 -10.89 37.43 -34.83
N PHE A 447 -10.13 37.55 -33.73
CA PHE A 447 -9.27 36.46 -33.21
C PHE A 447 -9.41 36.26 -31.69
N ARG A 448 -10.65 36.23 -31.17
CA ARG A 448 -10.91 35.89 -29.77
C ARG A 448 -10.95 34.37 -29.57
N GLY A 449 -10.18 33.86 -28.60
CA GLY A 449 -10.21 32.46 -28.16
C GLY A 449 -8.95 31.65 -28.46
N LEU A 450 -8.75 30.60 -27.66
CA LEU A 450 -7.58 29.71 -27.74
C LEU A 450 -7.64 28.85 -29.01
N ASN A 451 -6.47 28.38 -29.46
CA ASN A 451 -6.40 27.47 -30.59
C ASN A 451 -6.89 26.08 -30.16
N GLY A 452 -8.03 25.63 -30.69
CA GLY A 452 -8.59 24.32 -30.38
C GLY A 452 -7.64 23.15 -30.66
N SER A 453 -6.72 23.26 -31.63
CA SER A 453 -5.75 22.17 -31.89
C SER A 453 -4.74 22.00 -30.76
N ALA A 454 -4.33 23.09 -30.10
CA ALA A 454 -3.42 23.02 -28.95
C ALA A 454 -4.13 22.42 -27.73
N VAL A 455 -5.42 22.78 -27.53
CA VAL A 455 -6.27 22.17 -26.49
C VAL A 455 -6.45 20.67 -26.75
N GLN A 456 -6.64 20.25 -28.00
CA GLN A 456 -6.77 18.83 -28.34
C GLN A 456 -5.47 18.04 -28.12
N ALA A 457 -4.31 18.62 -28.44
CA ALA A 457 -3.02 17.97 -28.19
C ALA A 457 -2.80 17.73 -26.68
N GLN A 458 -3.05 18.74 -25.85
CA GLN A 458 -2.98 18.59 -24.39
C GLN A 458 -3.99 17.59 -23.86
N LEU A 459 -5.23 17.62 -24.37
CA LEU A 459 -6.28 16.69 -23.94
C LEU A 459 -5.93 15.23 -24.26
N ALA A 460 -5.21 14.97 -25.36
CA ALA A 460 -4.74 13.62 -25.67
C ALA A 460 -3.75 13.11 -24.61
N GLN A 461 -2.84 13.96 -24.13
CA GLN A 461 -1.91 13.61 -23.04
C GLN A 461 -2.64 13.43 -21.70
N ILE A 462 -3.67 14.25 -21.42
CA ILE A 462 -4.53 14.05 -20.24
C ILE A 462 -5.24 12.70 -20.31
N ARG A 463 -5.76 12.33 -21.48
CA ARG A 463 -6.41 11.03 -21.69
C ARG A 463 -5.45 9.86 -21.46
N GLU A 464 -4.22 9.97 -21.93
CA GLU A 464 -3.17 8.97 -21.67
C GLU A 464 -2.90 8.84 -20.16
N ALA A 465 -2.64 9.95 -19.45
CA ALA A 465 -2.44 9.93 -18.00
C ALA A 465 -3.69 9.43 -17.23
N PHE A 466 -4.89 9.67 -17.74
CA PHE A 466 -6.12 9.12 -17.17
C PHE A 466 -6.20 7.60 -17.31
N TYR A 467 -5.80 7.05 -18.46
CA TYR A 467 -5.75 5.60 -18.65
C TYR A 467 -4.66 4.95 -17.80
N ASP A 468 -3.47 5.57 -17.74
CA ASP A 468 -2.38 5.14 -16.86
C ASP A 468 -2.87 5.07 -15.40
N TRP A 469 -3.56 6.11 -14.90
CA TRP A 469 -4.11 6.15 -13.55
C TRP A 469 -5.15 5.04 -13.32
N SER A 470 -6.02 4.78 -14.29
CA SER A 470 -7.08 3.79 -14.15
C SER A 470 -6.58 2.34 -14.08
N ASN A 471 -5.36 2.07 -14.55
CA ASN A 471 -4.82 0.73 -14.67
C ASN A 471 -3.50 0.54 -13.92
N ARG A 472 -3.58 0.09 -12.66
CA ARG A 472 -2.40 -0.20 -11.83
C ARG A 472 -1.79 -1.61 -12.06
N THR A 473 -2.29 -2.36 -13.04
CA THR A 473 -1.74 -3.68 -13.45
C THR A 473 -0.74 -3.59 -14.60
N GLN A 474 -0.45 -2.35 -15.04
CA GLN A 474 0.58 -2.04 -16.00
C GLN A 474 1.42 -0.87 -15.48
N LEU A 475 2.65 -0.78 -15.95
CA LEU A 475 3.47 0.39 -15.70
C LEU A 475 2.90 1.59 -16.48
N PRO A 476 2.81 2.78 -15.85
CA PRO A 476 2.32 3.98 -16.50
C PRO A 476 3.31 4.46 -17.58
N THR A 477 2.81 5.26 -18.52
CA THR A 477 3.62 5.86 -19.58
C THR A 477 4.89 6.52 -19.04
N GLY A 478 6.05 6.15 -19.60
CA GLY A 478 7.37 6.62 -19.19
C GLY A 478 8.18 5.59 -18.40
N TYR A 479 7.58 4.45 -18.06
CA TYR A 479 8.26 3.32 -17.42
C TYR A 479 8.14 2.07 -18.30
N GLU A 480 9.22 1.31 -18.36
CA GLU A 480 9.28 0.03 -19.04
C GLU A 480 9.85 -1.03 -18.08
N MET A 481 9.39 -2.26 -18.22
CA MET A 481 9.94 -3.38 -17.47
C MET A 481 11.39 -3.63 -17.90
N GLY A 482 12.30 -3.74 -16.93
CA GLY A 482 13.69 -4.06 -17.21
C GLY A 482 13.88 -5.47 -17.80
N GLU A 483 14.92 -5.65 -18.61
CA GLU A 483 15.27 -6.95 -19.18
C GLU A 483 15.66 -7.95 -18.07
N GLY A 484 15.13 -9.18 -18.14
CA GLY A 484 15.48 -10.24 -17.20
C GLY A 484 14.73 -10.24 -15.87
N TYR A 485 13.84 -9.27 -15.61
CA TYR A 485 12.91 -9.27 -14.46
C TYR A 485 11.58 -9.90 -14.79
N ASP A 486 11.08 -10.75 -13.91
CA ASP A 486 9.81 -11.43 -14.12
C ASP A 486 8.62 -10.52 -13.73
N MET A 487 8.90 -9.51 -12.91
CA MET A 487 7.95 -8.53 -12.44
C MET A 487 8.63 -7.19 -12.17
N THR A 488 7.90 -6.09 -12.40
CA THR A 488 8.30 -4.75 -11.96
C THR A 488 7.23 -4.19 -11.06
N VAL A 489 7.64 -3.62 -9.93
CA VAL A 489 6.81 -2.90 -8.97
C VAL A 489 7.30 -1.47 -8.92
N LEU A 490 6.42 -0.51 -9.19
CA LEU A 490 6.71 0.92 -9.23
C LEU A 490 5.91 1.64 -8.14
N PHE A 491 6.63 2.28 -7.22
CA PHE A 491 6.08 3.21 -6.24
C PHE A 491 5.99 4.61 -6.88
N LEU A 492 4.77 5.13 -6.98
CA LEU A 492 4.50 6.41 -7.62
C LEU A 492 3.13 6.95 -7.18
N ASN A 493 3.01 8.23 -6.84
CA ASN A 493 1.79 8.83 -6.27
C ASN A 493 1.41 8.23 -4.90
N ASN A 494 2.39 7.91 -4.06
CA ASN A 494 2.20 7.21 -2.79
C ASN A 494 1.34 5.94 -2.94
N THR A 495 1.49 5.26 -4.07
CA THR A 495 0.78 4.03 -4.42
C THR A 495 1.68 3.12 -5.24
N ILE A 496 1.22 1.90 -5.49
CA ILE A 496 1.95 0.88 -6.24
C ILE A 496 1.27 0.59 -7.58
N TYR A 497 2.08 0.62 -8.64
CA TYR A 497 1.78 0.04 -9.95
C TYR A 497 2.64 -1.21 -10.11
N GLY A 498 2.12 -2.24 -10.79
CA GLY A 498 2.91 -3.43 -11.05
C GLY A 498 2.63 -4.00 -12.42
N GLN A 499 3.62 -4.67 -13.00
CA GLN A 499 3.50 -5.36 -14.28
C GLN A 499 4.22 -6.70 -14.20
N LEU A 500 3.60 -7.74 -14.76
CA LEU A 500 4.17 -9.07 -14.89
C LEU A 500 4.66 -9.29 -16.32
N ARG A 501 5.80 -9.97 -16.46
CA ARG A 501 6.34 -10.30 -17.78
C ARG A 501 5.35 -11.19 -18.53
N ASP A 502 5.17 -10.91 -19.82
CA ASP A 502 4.27 -11.65 -20.72
C ASP A 502 2.79 -11.65 -20.28
N HIS A 503 2.37 -10.72 -19.41
CA HIS A 503 0.98 -10.54 -18.98
C HIS A 503 0.42 -9.21 -19.49
N ASP A 504 -0.86 -9.20 -19.89
CA ASP A 504 -1.52 -8.03 -20.48
C ASP A 504 -2.24 -7.13 -19.46
N GLY A 505 -2.16 -7.47 -18.18
CA GLY A 505 -2.79 -6.72 -17.08
C GLY A 505 -4.27 -7.04 -16.88
N ILE A 506 -4.84 -8.04 -17.56
CA ILE A 506 -6.23 -8.43 -17.36
C ILE A 506 -6.32 -9.36 -16.13
N ALA A 507 -7.00 -8.90 -15.08
CA ALA A 507 -7.16 -9.56 -13.77
C ALA A 507 -7.76 -10.98 -13.77
N GLN A 508 -8.20 -11.51 -14.91
CA GLN A 508 -8.93 -12.79 -15.01
C GLN A 508 -8.21 -13.91 -15.75
N VAL A 509 -6.98 -13.70 -16.20
CA VAL A 509 -6.27 -14.74 -16.95
C VAL A 509 -5.36 -15.51 -15.99
N SER A 510 -5.76 -16.76 -15.70
CA SER A 510 -4.85 -17.82 -15.24
C SER A 510 -3.52 -17.62 -15.96
N MET A 511 -2.39 -17.60 -15.25
CA MET A 511 -1.04 -17.53 -15.82
C MET A 511 -0.81 -18.73 -16.76
N SER A 512 -1.41 -18.67 -17.96
CA SER A 512 -1.67 -19.82 -18.81
C SER A 512 -0.51 -19.93 -19.76
N GLY A 513 0.49 -20.72 -19.36
CA GLY A 513 1.60 -21.06 -20.26
C GLY A 513 2.96 -21.25 -19.60
N ARG A 514 3.10 -20.90 -18.31
CA ARG A 514 4.28 -21.21 -17.50
C ARG A 514 3.81 -21.56 -16.08
N ASP A 515 4.39 -22.61 -15.51
CA ASP A 515 4.33 -22.92 -14.08
C ASP A 515 5.06 -21.77 -13.33
N VAL A 516 4.44 -20.59 -13.26
CA VAL A 516 5.10 -19.39 -12.70
C VAL A 516 4.95 -19.42 -11.19
N TRP A 517 6.05 -19.75 -10.51
CA TRP A 517 6.20 -19.69 -9.07
C TRP A 517 5.14 -20.50 -8.31
N ASP A 518 4.95 -21.74 -8.74
CA ASP A 518 3.99 -22.66 -8.13
C ASP A 518 4.62 -23.76 -7.29
N LYS A 519 5.95 -23.84 -7.29
CA LYS A 519 6.71 -24.86 -6.58
C LYS A 519 7.61 -24.26 -5.52
N ARG A 520 7.86 -25.07 -4.50
CA ARG A 520 8.92 -24.80 -3.54
C ARG A 520 10.27 -24.72 -4.27
N GLY A 521 11.06 -23.71 -3.95
CA GLY A 521 12.35 -23.43 -4.59
C GLY A 521 12.26 -22.57 -5.84
N ASP A 522 11.06 -22.22 -6.30
CA ASP A 522 10.92 -21.29 -7.41
C ASP A 522 11.50 -19.91 -7.07
N GLU A 523 12.07 -19.28 -8.09
CA GLU A 523 12.78 -18.01 -8.01
C GLU A 523 11.98 -16.93 -8.74
N VAL A 524 11.89 -15.74 -8.13
CA VAL A 524 11.24 -14.56 -8.69
C VAL A 524 12.21 -13.39 -8.73
N LYS A 525 12.43 -12.85 -9.93
CA LYS A 525 13.21 -11.62 -10.11
C LYS A 525 12.30 -10.41 -10.21
N ILE A 526 12.37 -9.54 -9.21
CA ILE A 526 11.55 -8.35 -9.05
C ILE A 526 12.40 -7.11 -9.23
N GLN A 527 11.97 -6.23 -10.11
CA GLN A 527 12.48 -4.86 -10.17
C GLN A 527 11.61 -3.97 -9.29
N LEU A 528 12.24 -3.26 -8.34
CA LEU A 528 11.59 -2.26 -7.52
C LEU A 528 12.01 -0.88 -8.03
N LEU A 529 11.03 -0.05 -8.40
CA LEU A 529 11.25 1.30 -8.90
C LEU A 529 10.52 2.30 -8.01
N ASN A 530 11.10 3.46 -7.77
CA ASN A 530 10.48 4.55 -7.04
C ASN A 530 10.58 5.85 -7.83
N GLY A 531 9.42 6.34 -8.28
CA GLY A 531 9.29 7.60 -8.99
C GLY A 531 8.92 8.78 -8.11
N ASP A 532 8.60 8.56 -6.82
CA ASP A 532 8.29 9.61 -5.86
C ASP A 532 9.56 10.21 -5.23
N TYR A 533 9.46 11.44 -4.73
CA TYR A 533 10.58 12.18 -4.16
C TYR A 533 10.77 11.93 -2.65
N PHE A 534 10.21 10.83 -2.16
CA PHE A 534 10.39 10.31 -0.81
C PHE A 534 10.59 8.79 -0.86
N ARG A 535 11.02 8.23 0.27
CA ARG A 535 11.45 6.83 0.33
C ARG A 535 10.25 5.92 0.53
N HIS A 536 10.28 4.77 -0.13
CA HIS A 536 9.35 3.66 0.10
C HIS A 536 10.10 2.48 0.70
N ALA A 537 9.38 1.53 1.31
CA ALA A 537 9.98 0.33 1.84
C ALA A 537 9.19 -0.93 1.47
N TYR A 538 9.83 -1.82 0.74
CA TYR A 538 9.22 -3.06 0.27
C TYR A 538 9.16 -4.12 1.37
N VAL A 539 7.98 -4.73 1.54
CA VAL A 539 7.76 -5.95 2.31
C VAL A 539 7.03 -6.98 1.47
N LEU A 540 7.43 -8.24 1.64
CA LEU A 540 6.72 -9.41 1.11
C LEU A 540 6.05 -10.16 2.27
N VAL A 541 4.75 -10.42 2.15
CA VAL A 541 3.95 -11.08 3.18
C VAL A 541 3.43 -12.43 2.70
N ASP A 542 3.46 -13.40 3.60
CA ASP A 542 2.85 -14.72 3.42
C ASP A 542 1.42 -14.75 3.97
N PHE A 543 0.46 -15.17 3.16
CA PHE A 543 -0.91 -15.40 3.58
C PHE A 543 -1.20 -16.90 3.72
N GLY A 544 -0.38 -17.63 4.48
CA GLY A 544 -0.65 -19.01 4.89
C GLY A 544 0.07 -20.09 4.08
N GLY A 545 0.93 -19.73 3.14
CA GLY A 545 1.76 -20.70 2.42
C GLY A 545 2.69 -21.48 3.35
N LEU A 546 3.43 -20.79 4.24
CA LEU A 546 4.36 -21.40 5.20
C LEU A 546 3.68 -22.05 6.39
N ARG A 547 2.62 -21.44 6.94
CA ARG A 547 2.04 -21.81 8.24
C ARG A 547 0.59 -22.32 8.17
N GLY A 548 0.02 -22.38 6.96
CA GLY A 548 -1.18 -23.12 6.63
C GLY A 548 -2.49 -22.34 6.77
N TRP A 549 -3.56 -22.90 6.20
CA TRP A 549 -4.90 -22.32 6.18
C TRP A 549 -5.90 -23.11 6.99
N GLU A 550 -6.62 -22.39 7.84
CA GLU A 550 -7.79 -22.87 8.55
C GLU A 550 -9.05 -22.48 7.76
N ASN A 551 -9.69 -23.46 7.13
CA ASN A 551 -10.79 -23.19 6.20
C ASN A 551 -12.15 -23.58 6.77
N THR A 552 -13.09 -22.64 6.88
CA THR A 552 -14.52 -22.91 7.17
C THR A 552 -15.35 -22.86 5.87
N PHE A 553 -15.62 -23.99 5.20
CA PHE A 553 -16.37 -23.99 3.92
C PHE A 553 -17.85 -23.67 4.09
N HIS A 554 -18.29 -22.43 3.76
CA HIS A 554 -19.70 -22.05 3.70
C HIS A 554 -20.05 -21.16 2.51
N ASN A 555 -20.94 -21.67 1.66
CA ASN A 555 -21.47 -21.04 0.45
C ASN A 555 -22.08 -19.65 0.73
N THR A 556 -21.43 -18.57 0.31
CA THR A 556 -22.10 -17.27 0.15
C THR A 556 -22.93 -17.32 -1.14
N LEU A 557 -24.18 -16.86 -1.06
CA LEU A 557 -25.24 -17.08 -2.05
C LEU A 557 -24.82 -16.87 -3.52
N PRO A 558 -25.36 -17.65 -4.47
CA PRO A 558 -24.90 -17.63 -5.86
C PRO A 558 -25.42 -16.41 -6.63
N VAL A 559 -24.55 -15.43 -6.92
CA VAL A 559 -24.66 -14.61 -8.13
C VAL A 559 -23.26 -14.33 -8.71
N GLY A 560 -23.00 -14.87 -9.91
CA GLY A 560 -21.87 -14.49 -10.79
C GLY A 560 -21.03 -15.62 -11.42
N GLY A 561 -20.66 -16.66 -10.66
CA GLY A 561 -19.74 -17.75 -11.09
C GLY A 561 -18.27 -17.29 -11.18
N ALA A 562 -17.30 -17.98 -10.56
CA ALA A 562 -17.00 -19.38 -10.77
C ALA A 562 -17.03 -20.26 -9.50
N GLY A 563 -17.97 -21.21 -9.47
CA GLY A 563 -17.95 -22.41 -8.63
C GLY A 563 -18.56 -22.30 -7.22
N PRO A 564 -18.90 -23.44 -6.59
CA PRO A 564 -19.06 -23.47 -5.13
C PRO A 564 -17.70 -23.08 -4.51
N LEU A 565 -17.63 -22.59 -3.25
CA LEU A 565 -16.43 -22.49 -2.38
C LEU A 565 -16.09 -21.04 -1.93
N PHE A 566 -16.85 -20.44 -1.01
CA PHE A 566 -16.34 -19.35 -0.17
C PHE A 566 -16.33 -19.76 1.30
N THR A 567 -15.40 -19.18 2.07
CA THR A 567 -15.09 -19.46 3.48
C THR A 567 -14.67 -18.15 4.14
N PHE A 568 -14.91 -17.96 5.43
CA PHE A 568 -14.12 -16.99 6.21
C PHE A 568 -12.81 -17.70 6.56
N GLY A 569 -11.75 -17.42 5.81
CA GLY A 569 -10.45 -18.06 5.99
C GLY A 569 -9.73 -17.45 7.18
N ARG A 570 -9.14 -18.31 8.03
CA ARG A 570 -8.03 -17.89 8.88
C ARG A 570 -6.76 -18.52 8.33
N ASN A 571 -5.64 -17.85 8.49
CA ASN A 571 -4.36 -18.45 8.21
C ASN A 571 -3.34 -17.95 9.20
N ALA A 572 -2.45 -18.86 9.58
CA ALA A 572 -1.23 -18.40 10.22
C ALA A 572 -0.43 -17.67 9.13
N PHE A 573 -0.34 -16.34 9.25
CA PHE A 573 0.40 -15.52 8.32
C PHE A 573 1.86 -15.40 8.77
N TRP A 574 2.71 -14.98 7.86
CA TRP A 574 4.12 -14.73 8.13
C TRP A 574 4.61 -13.54 7.32
N ILE A 575 5.70 -12.91 7.75
CA ILE A 575 6.31 -11.79 7.03
C ILE A 575 7.66 -12.28 6.53
N HIS A 576 7.85 -12.34 5.22
CA HIS A 576 9.08 -12.84 4.62
C HIS A 576 10.20 -11.81 4.57
N VAL A 577 9.91 -10.56 4.90
CA VAL A 577 10.87 -9.44 4.88
C VAL A 577 10.75 -8.73 6.22
N ALA A 578 11.18 -9.41 7.29
CA ALA A 578 11.05 -8.92 8.66
C ALA A 578 12.32 -9.13 9.50
N GLY A 579 13.11 -10.17 9.23
CA GLY A 579 14.32 -10.49 10.00
C GLY A 579 15.41 -9.41 9.91
N ARG A 580 15.52 -8.77 8.74
CA ARG A 580 16.32 -7.54 8.53
C ARG A 580 15.42 -6.34 8.15
N GLY A 581 14.18 -6.33 8.62
CA GLY A 581 13.19 -5.28 8.33
C GLY A 581 12.86 -5.11 6.84
N ALA A 582 12.07 -4.09 6.51
CA ALA A 582 11.66 -3.79 5.15
C ALA A 582 12.87 -3.47 4.24
N ILE A 583 12.77 -3.73 2.94
CA ILE A 583 13.83 -3.38 1.98
C ILE A 583 13.60 -1.94 1.52
N PRO A 584 14.51 -1.01 1.85
CA PRO A 584 14.33 0.38 1.47
C PRO A 584 14.51 0.59 -0.03
N ILE A 585 13.74 1.48 -0.63
CA ILE A 585 13.86 1.85 -2.04
C ILE A 585 14.21 3.34 -2.12
N PRO A 586 15.33 3.71 -2.77
CA PRO A 586 15.74 5.11 -2.92
C PRO A 586 14.62 5.97 -3.49
N ASN A 587 14.55 7.23 -3.08
CA ASN A 587 13.66 8.19 -3.74
C ASN A 587 14.21 8.63 -5.10
N ALA A 588 13.31 9.03 -5.99
CA ALA A 588 13.71 9.67 -7.24
C ALA A 588 14.46 10.98 -6.99
N VAL A 589 15.31 11.36 -7.94
CA VAL A 589 15.97 12.66 -8.00
C VAL A 589 15.15 13.62 -8.85
N ARG A 590 14.92 14.82 -8.33
CA ARG A 590 14.21 15.87 -9.06
C ARG A 590 15.02 16.29 -10.30
N PRO A 591 14.42 16.34 -11.50
CA PRO A 591 15.15 16.79 -12.68
C PRO A 591 15.53 18.26 -12.56
N GLU A 592 16.73 18.65 -13.04
CA GLU A 592 17.21 20.04 -13.00
C GLU A 592 16.33 21.01 -13.81
N GLN A 593 15.61 20.47 -14.81
CA GLN A 593 14.60 21.14 -15.62
C GLN A 593 13.38 20.25 -15.73
N VAL A 594 12.19 20.78 -15.42
CA VAL A 594 10.94 20.06 -15.60
C VAL A 594 10.72 19.82 -17.09
N THR A 595 10.44 18.57 -17.49
CA THR A 595 10.16 18.25 -18.90
C THR A 595 9.04 19.14 -19.42
N PRO A 596 9.27 19.88 -20.52
CA PRO A 596 8.29 20.80 -21.04
C PRO A 596 7.10 20.03 -21.63
N THR A 597 5.87 20.33 -21.18
CA THR A 597 4.67 19.97 -21.94
C THR A 597 4.63 20.84 -23.21
N PRO A 598 3.80 20.52 -24.23
CA PRO A 598 3.72 21.32 -25.47
C PRO A 598 3.40 22.83 -25.26
N LEU A 599 3.07 23.25 -24.04
CA LEU A 599 2.63 24.60 -23.67
C LEU A 599 3.55 25.32 -22.67
N THR A 600 4.57 24.67 -22.11
CA THR A 600 5.33 25.18 -20.95
C THR A 600 6.23 26.37 -21.21
N SER A 601 6.43 26.81 -22.46
CA SER A 601 7.33 27.94 -22.75
C SER A 601 6.88 29.31 -22.19
N ALA A 602 5.70 29.40 -21.54
CA ALA A 602 5.19 30.62 -20.92
C ALA A 602 4.84 30.51 -19.42
N MET A 603 4.90 29.32 -18.79
CA MET A 603 4.49 29.11 -17.38
C MET A 603 5.65 29.14 -16.38
N ASP A 604 6.90 28.90 -16.82
CA ASP A 604 8.11 28.96 -15.97
C ASP A 604 8.35 30.32 -15.31
N GLN A 605 7.67 31.39 -15.76
CA GLN A 605 7.81 32.74 -15.23
C GLN A 605 6.72 33.16 -14.23
N LEU A 606 5.62 32.41 -14.10
CA LEU A 606 4.51 32.77 -13.20
C LEU A 606 4.47 31.91 -11.92
N VAL A 607 4.88 30.64 -12.02
CA VAL A 607 5.16 29.79 -10.87
C VAL A 607 6.65 29.96 -10.62
N GLY A 608 7.01 30.92 -9.78
CA GLY A 608 8.40 31.06 -9.36
C GLY A 608 8.82 29.77 -8.63
N PHE A 609 9.41 28.83 -9.36
CA PHE A 609 10.20 27.74 -8.83
C PHE A 609 11.42 28.36 -8.17
N LYS A 610 11.21 28.98 -7.00
CA LYS A 610 12.30 29.16 -6.06
C LYS A 610 12.73 27.75 -5.72
N LYS A 611 13.92 27.37 -6.19
CA LYS A 611 14.71 26.28 -5.62
C LYS A 611 14.76 26.53 -4.12
N GLY A 612 13.81 25.95 -3.39
CA GLY A 612 13.95 25.81 -1.96
C GLY A 612 15.15 24.90 -1.78
N ASN A 613 16.27 25.46 -1.34
CA ASN A 613 17.28 24.70 -0.63
C ASN A 613 16.59 24.21 0.66
N HIS A 614 15.74 23.21 0.53
CA HIS A 614 15.26 22.43 1.65
C HIS A 614 16.14 21.20 1.63
N HIS A 615 17.35 21.39 2.17
CA HIS A 615 18.08 20.32 2.81
C HIS A 615 17.19 19.86 3.96
N TRP A 616 16.21 19.01 3.68
CA TRP A 616 15.68 18.13 4.70
C TRP A 616 16.85 17.24 5.07
N THR A 617 17.55 17.61 6.13
CA THR A 617 18.53 16.75 6.78
C THR A 617 17.75 15.56 7.33
N ASP A 618 17.56 14.54 6.50
CA ASP A 618 17.66 13.11 6.83
C ASP A 618 17.15 12.67 8.21
N ALA A 619 16.01 13.18 8.68
CA ALA A 619 15.37 12.69 9.90
C ALA A 619 14.76 11.28 9.69
N LEU A 620 14.48 10.90 8.44
CA LEU A 620 14.06 9.56 8.06
C LEU A 620 15.22 8.54 8.03
N TYR A 621 16.48 9.00 8.03
CA TYR A 621 17.68 8.14 7.91
C TYR A 621 17.87 7.18 9.07
N SER A 622 17.09 7.32 10.13
CA SER A 622 17.07 6.31 11.17
C SER A 622 15.67 6.00 11.68
N ALA A 623 14.59 6.46 11.00
CA ALA A 623 13.19 6.12 11.32
C ALA A 623 12.81 4.65 11.08
N MET A 624 13.81 3.82 10.79
CA MET A 624 13.71 2.40 10.61
C MET A 624 14.13 1.70 11.89
N GLY A 625 13.11 1.29 12.63
CA GLY A 625 13.26 0.23 13.59
C GLY A 625 13.56 -1.09 12.91
N GLY A 626 14.85 -1.30 12.63
CA GLY A 626 15.39 -2.57 12.21
C GLY A 626 15.40 -2.80 10.70
N THR A 627 15.70 -1.80 9.87
CA THR A 627 16.43 -2.11 8.63
C THR A 627 17.92 -2.07 8.95
N PRO A 628 18.61 -3.23 9.02
CA PRO A 628 20.05 -3.28 9.23
C PRO A 628 20.85 -2.76 8.04
N ASP A 629 20.19 -2.50 6.91
CA ASP A 629 20.80 -2.08 5.66
C ASP A 629 20.81 -0.55 5.61
N THR A 630 21.97 0.05 5.33
CA THR A 630 21.99 1.47 4.99
C THR A 630 21.34 1.65 3.62
N MET A 631 20.81 2.84 3.36
CA MET A 631 19.98 3.07 2.18
C MET A 631 20.85 3.47 1.00
N SER A 632 20.59 2.87 -0.16
CA SER A 632 21.28 3.22 -1.39
C SER A 632 20.68 4.50 -1.94
N ASP A 633 21.54 5.45 -2.31
CA ASP A 633 21.16 6.62 -3.11
C ASP A 633 21.17 6.28 -4.61
N TYR A 634 21.20 5.00 -4.98
CA TYR A 634 21.21 4.57 -6.37
C TYR A 634 19.93 5.02 -7.08
N VAL A 635 20.13 5.89 -8.05
CA VAL A 635 19.13 6.22 -9.05
C VAL A 635 19.63 5.76 -10.41
N ASN A 636 18.71 5.27 -11.24
CA ASN A 636 19.02 4.90 -12.60
C ASN A 636 19.35 6.15 -13.45
N THR A 637 19.70 5.95 -14.72
CA THR A 637 20.07 7.04 -15.63
C THR A 637 18.98 8.09 -15.84
N ASP A 638 17.72 7.74 -15.56
CA ASP A 638 16.56 8.63 -15.67
C ASP A 638 16.20 9.31 -14.35
N GLY A 639 16.99 9.08 -13.29
CA GLY A 639 16.80 9.67 -11.96
C GLY A 639 15.76 8.96 -11.10
N VAL A 640 15.30 7.77 -11.50
CA VAL A 640 14.33 6.94 -10.75
C VAL A 640 15.10 6.11 -9.73
N GLY A 641 14.60 6.02 -8.49
CA GLY A 641 15.19 5.12 -7.49
C GLY A 641 14.96 3.66 -7.87
N GLU A 642 15.98 2.81 -7.75
CA GLU A 642 15.90 1.42 -8.19
C GLU A 642 16.54 0.46 -7.19
N HIS A 643 15.91 -0.72 -7.03
CA HIS A 643 16.44 -1.85 -6.28
C HIS A 643 16.05 -3.16 -6.95
N SER A 644 16.96 -4.12 -7.04
CA SER A 644 16.70 -5.46 -7.56
C SER A 644 16.47 -6.44 -6.42
N LEU A 645 15.41 -7.23 -6.51
CA LEU A 645 15.10 -8.26 -5.52
C LEU A 645 14.98 -9.63 -6.20
N ASN A 646 15.68 -10.61 -5.67
CA ASN A 646 15.53 -12.01 -6.04
C ASN A 646 14.89 -12.77 -4.88
N VAL A 647 13.72 -13.38 -5.08
CA VAL A 647 12.99 -14.12 -4.04
C VAL A 647 12.98 -15.60 -4.36
N ILE A 648 13.43 -16.43 -3.42
CA ILE A 648 13.35 -17.89 -3.47
C ILE A 648 12.31 -18.35 -2.46
N PHE A 649 11.27 -19.04 -2.93
CA PHE A 649 10.23 -19.56 -2.05
C PHE A 649 10.67 -20.84 -1.34
N SER A 650 10.48 -20.88 -0.02
CA SER A 650 10.67 -22.09 0.80
C SER A 650 9.37 -22.86 1.04
N TYR A 651 8.27 -22.42 0.43
CA TYR A 651 6.95 -23.02 0.53
C TYR A 651 6.29 -23.08 -0.84
N GLU A 652 5.16 -23.76 -0.92
CA GLU A 652 4.34 -23.82 -2.13
C GLU A 652 3.34 -22.68 -2.12
N PRO A 653 3.46 -21.69 -3.03
CA PRO A 653 2.59 -20.53 -2.97
C PRO A 653 1.12 -20.91 -3.18
N SER A 654 0.23 -20.15 -2.56
CA SER A 654 -1.21 -20.39 -2.68
C SER A 654 -1.64 -20.29 -4.14
N ARG A 655 -2.61 -21.13 -4.52
CA ARG A 655 -3.27 -21.06 -5.83
C ARG A 655 -3.91 -19.69 -6.09
N ARG A 656 -4.29 -18.96 -5.04
CA ARG A 656 -5.11 -17.75 -5.11
C ARG A 656 -4.35 -16.45 -4.89
N LEU A 657 -3.19 -16.55 -4.25
CA LEU A 657 -2.33 -15.43 -3.91
C LEU A 657 -0.89 -15.93 -3.88
N ARG A 658 -0.15 -15.63 -4.93
CA ARG A 658 1.24 -16.04 -5.11
C ARG A 658 2.17 -15.15 -4.31
N MET A 659 1.97 -13.84 -4.42
CA MET A 659 2.84 -12.86 -3.80
C MET A 659 2.07 -11.61 -3.43
N TYR A 660 2.46 -11.01 -2.30
CA TYR A 660 1.84 -9.80 -1.80
C TYR A 660 2.90 -8.76 -1.47
N GLN A 661 2.87 -7.64 -2.18
CA GLN A 661 3.85 -6.56 -2.07
C GLN A 661 3.22 -5.39 -1.32
N PHE A 662 3.97 -4.88 -0.36
CA PHE A 662 3.50 -3.85 0.56
C PHE A 662 4.54 -2.75 0.73
N ASP A 663 4.11 -1.50 0.77
CA ASP A 663 4.91 -0.43 1.34
C ASP A 663 4.73 -0.39 2.86
N ALA A 664 5.80 -0.71 3.59
CA ALA A 664 5.80 -0.66 5.04
C ALA A 664 6.09 0.72 5.61
N LEU A 665 6.13 1.80 4.82
CA LEU A 665 6.22 3.16 5.36
C LEU A 665 4.91 3.93 5.17
N HIS A 666 4.37 3.91 3.96
CA HIS A 666 3.20 4.71 3.59
C HIS A 666 1.99 3.81 3.36
N HIS A 667 0.81 4.18 3.87
CA HIS A 667 -0.34 3.27 4.01
C HIS A 667 -1.60 3.73 3.28
N ASP A 668 -1.47 4.72 2.38
CA ASP A 668 -2.64 5.23 1.66
C ASP A 668 -3.22 4.17 0.70
N THR A 669 -2.51 3.86 -0.39
CA THR A 669 -2.85 2.80 -1.35
C THR A 669 -1.60 1.99 -1.72
N ALA A 670 -1.01 1.36 -0.71
CA ALA A 670 0.38 0.90 -0.70
C ALA A 670 0.55 -0.61 -0.90
N VAL A 671 -0.37 -1.22 -1.66
CA VAL A 671 -0.41 -2.67 -1.85
C VAL A 671 -0.56 -3.00 -3.32
N TRP A 672 0.15 -4.04 -3.74
CA TRP A 672 -0.07 -4.74 -5.00
C TRP A 672 0.12 -6.24 -4.77
N SER A 673 -0.49 -7.09 -5.59
CA SER A 673 -0.45 -8.55 -5.37
C SER A 673 -0.51 -9.32 -6.69
N VAL A 674 -0.06 -10.56 -6.67
CA VAL A 674 -0.16 -11.52 -7.78
C VAL A 674 -1.04 -12.68 -7.33
N HIS A 675 -2.13 -12.95 -8.05
CA HIS A 675 -3.13 -13.96 -7.71
C HIS A 675 -3.01 -15.22 -8.57
#